data_AF-A0A9P5VYR6-F1
#
_entry.id   AF-A0A9P5VYR6-F1
#
_cell.length_a   1.000
_cell.length_b   1.000
_cell.length_c   1.000
_cell.angle_alpha   90.00
_cell.angle_beta   90.00
_cell.angle_gamma   90.00
#
_symmetry.space_group_name_H-M   'P 1'
#
loop_
_entity.id
_entity.type
_entity.pdbx_description
1 polymer ?
#
loop_
_entity_poly.entity_id
_entity_poly.type
_entity_poly.pdbx_seq_one_letter_code
_entity_poly.pdbx_strand_id
1 'polypeptide(L)'
;MNKDCKKPHEVHLLNHPGYDLINQDELINKYGPYFLTMLYMVKYGAKARGLVVPPLLGLNHTIGQGENMSQLIDDTIAHLKEATISIGGDTTTQWSLDATELTALKSHLKAKDGDSFSGGLSRIKSQNGHDAWICSEHLREYYESTLQQLRHDISTSGGVWHGNELKVKATSGAMIQSFCDNLGRLLRIQDVENWRSITEIDLKVDRCRSTSGPTTDTLGSLRGLESLSLDLYRFTITIKDILRGDEIKDVAISFQDLGAPTMDDLELIQRCRPVTLAILGTPQKKCDNRLISILHHNLSITSLQIVCDMKRHIAVIDLVSSTKEKMLQSGHSPALRMFELVHPQTKMKMSFDEDSSALDLVQSINLGDCKSYIVTPAVHNTIRQHGWSDITVVVPGSFSNDLAVLLDETTQEAGSRFTRLDITPTSLTGSGLDAMNRVIDQSQGLTYLRLCLENLSTYDKALSLLKRYKDRLTSLRLTGVNLETWLPKISDVFKNGEFPVLEEFFVEGSQTSRSNNSQYYGGQQYYGGQKCNSGQQPVQIGYSLAQMVNAISRQKTPLKVIGADLNPLPQDWTSLMYAIDFSTLEELHLNANLIQQNQLKALADRIATSSVSPLPLKVLDFKGDKSQVRNATHEVLARIQEKAPQVKIYCNNQALDADQ
;
A
#
# COMPACT_ATOMS: atom_id res chain seq x y z
N MET A 1 -20.95 22.25 -18.58
CA MET A 1 -20.88 21.74 -19.97
C MET A 1 -20.79 22.92 -20.91
N ASN A 2 -19.74 22.98 -21.73
CA ASN A 2 -19.50 24.09 -22.65
C ASN A 2 -20.48 23.98 -23.83
N LYS A 3 -21.18 25.07 -24.17
CA LYS A 3 -22.27 25.09 -25.15
C LYS A 3 -21.81 25.04 -26.62
N ASP A 4 -20.51 25.01 -26.87
CA ASP A 4 -19.95 25.26 -28.20
C ASP A 4 -19.26 24.04 -28.83
N CYS A 5 -19.73 22.81 -28.54
CA CYS A 5 -19.44 21.70 -29.43
C CYS A 5 -20.32 21.87 -30.67
N LYS A 6 -19.73 22.18 -31.83
CA LYS A 6 -20.46 22.31 -33.11
C LYS A 6 -21.07 20.98 -33.57
N LYS A 7 -20.64 19.86 -33.00
CA LYS A 7 -21.27 18.54 -33.19
C LYS A 7 -22.14 18.21 -31.97
N PRO A 8 -23.39 17.80 -32.18
CA PRO A 8 -24.23 17.37 -31.06
C PRO A 8 -23.56 16.19 -30.35
N HIS A 9 -23.70 16.13 -29.02
CA HIS A 9 -23.18 15.03 -28.19
C HIS A 9 -24.07 13.79 -28.37
N GLU A 10 -24.14 13.29 -29.61
CA GLU A 10 -24.91 12.14 -30.01
C GLU A 10 -24.12 10.86 -29.74
N VAL A 11 -24.84 9.73 -29.66
CA VAL A 11 -24.20 8.42 -29.58
C VAL A 11 -23.61 8.11 -30.95
N HIS A 12 -22.29 7.97 -31.00
CA HIS A 12 -21.58 7.61 -32.23
C HIS A 12 -21.27 6.12 -32.25
N LEU A 13 -21.48 5.49 -33.40
CA LEU A 13 -20.98 4.16 -33.70
C LEU A 13 -19.63 4.31 -34.41
N LEU A 14 -18.59 3.67 -33.89
CA LEU A 14 -17.25 3.67 -34.49
C LEU A 14 -16.97 2.31 -35.12
N ASN A 15 -16.35 2.34 -36.29
CA ASN A 15 -15.91 1.11 -36.93
C ASN A 15 -14.68 0.57 -36.19
N HIS A 16 -14.79 -0.66 -35.67
CA HIS A 16 -13.67 -1.39 -35.06
C HIS A 16 -13.29 -2.54 -35.99
N PRO A 17 -12.00 -2.82 -36.23
CA PRO A 17 -11.57 -3.96 -37.07
C PRO A 17 -11.96 -5.35 -36.52
N GLY A 18 -12.67 -5.38 -35.39
CA GLY A 18 -12.94 -6.57 -34.58
C GLY A 18 -11.71 -7.12 -33.85
N TYR A 19 -11.90 -8.27 -33.22
CA TYR A 19 -10.87 -9.14 -32.67
C TYR A 19 -10.99 -10.49 -33.36
N ASP A 20 -9.88 -11.17 -33.59
CA ASP A 20 -9.89 -12.59 -33.88
C ASP A 20 -10.11 -13.35 -32.56
N LEU A 21 -10.98 -14.36 -32.57
CA LEU A 21 -11.30 -15.16 -31.39
C LEU A 21 -10.33 -16.34 -31.28
N ILE A 22 -9.67 -16.46 -30.13
CA ILE A 22 -8.83 -17.62 -29.78
C ILE A 22 -9.65 -18.57 -28.91
N ASN A 23 -9.62 -19.86 -29.23
CA ASN A 23 -10.38 -20.90 -28.54
C ASN A 23 -11.88 -20.57 -28.47
N GLN A 24 -12.49 -20.34 -29.64
CA GLN A 24 -13.88 -19.89 -29.76
C GLN A 24 -14.87 -20.76 -28.96
N ASP A 25 -14.72 -22.08 -28.96
CA ASP A 25 -15.60 -22.98 -28.21
C ASP A 25 -15.50 -22.78 -26.70
N GLU A 26 -14.29 -22.60 -26.16
CA GLU A 26 -14.05 -22.32 -24.75
C GLU A 26 -14.60 -20.94 -24.35
N LEU A 27 -14.39 -19.95 -25.21
CA LEU A 27 -14.90 -18.59 -25.04
C LEU A 27 -16.43 -18.58 -24.99
N ILE A 28 -17.09 -19.25 -25.95
CA ILE A 28 -18.55 -19.32 -26.02
C ILE A 28 -19.11 -20.11 -24.84
N ASN A 29 -18.48 -21.23 -24.46
CA ASN A 29 -18.93 -22.02 -23.31
C ASN A 29 -18.88 -21.19 -22.01
N LYS A 30 -17.76 -20.49 -21.78
CA LYS A 30 -17.53 -19.78 -20.53
C LYS A 30 -18.22 -18.41 -20.46
N TYR A 31 -18.28 -17.68 -21.58
CA TYR A 31 -18.73 -16.28 -21.62
C TYR A 31 -19.93 -16.04 -22.54
N GLY A 32 -20.46 -17.06 -23.21
CA GLY A 32 -21.65 -16.98 -24.06
C GLY A 32 -22.87 -16.34 -23.37
N PRO A 33 -23.25 -16.75 -22.14
CA PRO A 33 -24.34 -16.11 -21.40
C PRO A 33 -24.12 -14.60 -21.15
N TYR A 34 -22.88 -14.20 -20.88
CA TYR A 34 -22.50 -12.81 -20.68
C TYR A 34 -22.64 -12.00 -21.98
N PHE A 35 -22.11 -12.51 -23.11
CA PHE A 35 -22.26 -11.87 -24.42
C PHE A 35 -23.72 -11.75 -24.85
N LEU A 36 -24.51 -12.79 -24.61
CA LEU A 36 -25.94 -12.80 -24.91
C LEU A 36 -26.66 -11.70 -24.11
N THR A 37 -26.32 -11.54 -22.83
CA THR A 37 -26.85 -10.47 -21.99
C THR A 37 -26.49 -9.08 -22.54
N MET A 38 -25.23 -8.87 -22.94
CA MET A 38 -24.80 -7.60 -23.55
C MET A 38 -25.52 -7.31 -24.87
N LEU A 39 -25.66 -8.30 -25.75
CA LEU A 39 -26.36 -8.14 -27.04
C LEU A 39 -27.83 -7.78 -26.84
N TYR A 40 -28.49 -8.33 -25.81
CA TYR A 40 -29.85 -7.91 -25.46
C TYR A 40 -29.93 -6.47 -24.96
N MET A 41 -28.98 -6.04 -24.13
CA MET A 41 -28.91 -4.64 -23.69
C MET A 41 -28.70 -3.68 -24.85
N VAL A 42 -27.87 -4.06 -25.82
CA VAL A 42 -27.61 -3.27 -27.03
C VAL A 42 -28.85 -3.25 -27.93
N LYS A 43 -29.49 -4.41 -28.14
CA LYS A 43 -30.69 -4.55 -28.98
C LYS A 43 -31.88 -3.75 -28.43
N TYR A 44 -32.26 -4.03 -27.19
CA TYR A 44 -33.50 -3.51 -26.59
C TYR A 44 -33.30 -2.27 -25.72
N GLY A 45 -32.05 -1.85 -25.53
CA GLY A 45 -31.68 -0.82 -24.57
C GLY A 45 -31.65 -1.37 -23.14
N ALA A 46 -30.99 -0.63 -22.25
CA ALA A 46 -30.93 -0.98 -20.83
C ALA A 46 -30.82 0.29 -19.96
N LYS A 47 -31.38 0.22 -18.75
CA LYS A 47 -31.19 1.24 -17.72
C LYS A 47 -30.77 0.60 -16.42
N ALA A 48 -29.57 0.91 -15.94
CA ALA A 48 -29.04 0.37 -14.69
C ALA A 48 -28.23 1.44 -13.96
N ARG A 49 -28.54 1.71 -12.68
CA ARG A 49 -27.79 2.64 -11.82
C ARG A 49 -27.51 4.03 -12.46
N GLY A 50 -28.46 4.56 -13.21
CA GLY A 50 -28.31 5.86 -13.90
C GLY A 50 -27.59 5.80 -15.25
N LEU A 51 -26.98 4.67 -15.62
CA LEU A 51 -26.51 4.42 -16.98
C LEU A 51 -27.69 4.05 -17.87
N VAL A 52 -27.74 4.66 -19.05
CA VAL A 52 -28.73 4.38 -20.09
C VAL A 52 -27.98 3.92 -21.33
N VAL A 53 -28.21 2.67 -21.74
CA VAL A 53 -27.82 2.15 -23.04
C VAL A 53 -29.06 2.31 -23.93
N PRO A 54 -29.05 3.22 -24.92
CA PRO A 54 -30.20 3.35 -25.82
C PRO A 54 -30.33 2.10 -26.70
N PRO A 55 -31.57 1.69 -27.05
CA PRO A 55 -31.77 0.60 -28.00
C PRO A 55 -31.17 0.95 -29.35
N LEU A 56 -30.47 0.00 -29.96
CA LEU A 56 -30.09 0.11 -31.38
C LEU A 56 -31.28 -0.14 -32.32
N LEU A 57 -32.36 -0.78 -31.84
CA LEU A 57 -33.64 -0.92 -32.55
C LEU A 57 -34.23 0.48 -32.85
N GLY A 58 -33.95 0.98 -34.05
CA GLY A 58 -34.37 2.30 -34.52
C GLY A 58 -33.29 3.10 -35.25
N LEU A 59 -32.02 2.69 -35.16
CA LEU A 59 -30.92 3.29 -35.92
C LEU A 59 -30.77 2.57 -37.27
N ASN A 60 -31.27 3.18 -38.35
CA ASN A 60 -31.07 2.70 -39.73
C ASN A 60 -29.63 2.97 -40.19
N HIS A 61 -28.65 2.33 -39.56
CA HIS A 61 -27.24 2.40 -39.96
C HIS A 61 -26.81 1.09 -40.64
N THR A 62 -26.34 1.22 -41.88
CA THR A 62 -25.64 0.15 -42.60
C THR A 62 -24.19 0.10 -42.13
N ILE A 63 -23.72 -1.09 -41.75
CA ILE A 63 -22.28 -1.33 -41.55
C ILE A 63 -21.67 -1.56 -42.94
N GLY A 64 -20.40 -1.20 -43.12
CA GLY A 64 -19.68 -1.01 -44.40
C GLY A 64 -19.65 -2.13 -45.46
N GLN A 65 -20.58 -3.09 -45.45
CA GLN A 65 -20.88 -4.04 -46.53
C GLN A 65 -22.38 -4.24 -46.84
N GLY A 66 -23.27 -3.35 -46.36
CA GLY A 66 -24.70 -3.40 -46.69
C GLY A 66 -25.54 -4.30 -45.79
N GLU A 67 -24.94 -4.92 -44.78
CA GLU A 67 -25.67 -5.66 -43.74
C GLU A 67 -26.28 -4.68 -42.72
N ASN A 68 -27.53 -4.97 -42.34
CA ASN A 68 -28.24 -4.24 -41.30
C ASN A 68 -27.71 -4.69 -39.93
N MET A 69 -27.19 -3.77 -39.13
CA MET A 69 -26.68 -4.05 -37.78
C MET A 69 -27.69 -4.80 -36.90
N SER A 70 -28.98 -4.52 -37.05
CA SER A 70 -30.03 -5.22 -36.33
C SER A 70 -30.10 -6.70 -36.71
N GLN A 71 -29.90 -7.02 -37.99
CA GLN A 71 -29.90 -8.42 -38.45
C GLN A 71 -28.67 -9.16 -37.93
N LEU A 72 -27.50 -8.52 -37.97
CA LEU A 72 -26.26 -9.11 -37.44
C LEU A 72 -26.36 -9.44 -35.95
N ILE A 73 -26.97 -8.54 -35.16
CA ILE A 73 -27.22 -8.77 -33.73
C ILE A 73 -28.17 -9.96 -33.55
N ASP A 74 -29.22 -10.06 -34.37
CA ASP A 74 -30.20 -11.13 -34.29
C ASP A 74 -29.62 -12.49 -34.63
N ASP A 75 -28.80 -12.54 -35.68
CA ASP A 75 -28.08 -13.75 -36.10
C ASP A 75 -27.06 -14.18 -35.03
N THR A 76 -26.34 -13.22 -34.43
CA THR A 76 -25.39 -13.49 -33.33
C THR A 76 -26.11 -14.00 -32.08
N ILE A 77 -27.25 -13.41 -31.72
CA ILE A 77 -28.08 -13.88 -30.60
C ILE A 77 -28.57 -15.30 -30.85
N ALA A 78 -29.03 -15.61 -32.07
CA ALA A 78 -29.49 -16.94 -32.44
C ALA A 78 -28.35 -17.97 -32.32
N HIS A 79 -27.18 -17.65 -32.88
CA HIS A 79 -26.00 -18.50 -32.82
C HIS A 79 -25.53 -18.78 -31.39
N LEU A 80 -25.41 -17.73 -30.55
CA LEU A 80 -24.98 -17.89 -29.16
C LEU A 80 -25.98 -18.68 -28.32
N LYS A 81 -27.29 -18.51 -28.57
CA LYS A 81 -28.32 -19.30 -27.88
C LYS A 81 -28.18 -20.78 -28.18
N GLU A 82 -28.07 -21.14 -29.46
CA GLU A 82 -27.91 -22.52 -29.89
C GLU A 82 -26.65 -23.13 -29.28
N ALA A 83 -25.52 -22.43 -29.38
CA ALA A 83 -24.25 -22.89 -28.83
C ALA A 83 -24.26 -23.03 -27.29
N THR A 84 -24.93 -22.12 -26.55
CA THR A 84 -24.97 -22.16 -25.08
C THR A 84 -25.91 -23.26 -24.57
N ILE A 85 -27.04 -23.51 -25.25
CA ILE A 85 -28.00 -24.56 -24.87
C ILE A 85 -27.38 -25.96 -25.03
N SER A 86 -26.61 -26.18 -26.09
CA SER A 86 -25.96 -27.47 -26.37
C SER A 86 -24.94 -27.90 -25.31
N ILE A 87 -24.47 -26.98 -24.47
CA ILE A 87 -23.40 -27.24 -23.49
C ILE A 87 -23.95 -27.43 -22.06
N GLY A 88 -25.28 -27.33 -21.86
CA GLY A 88 -25.91 -27.58 -20.56
C GLY A 88 -25.63 -26.51 -19.50
N GLY A 89 -25.23 -25.31 -19.90
CA GLY A 89 -24.99 -24.19 -19.00
C GLY A 89 -26.29 -23.67 -18.37
N ASP A 90 -26.24 -23.39 -17.06
CA ASP A 90 -27.32 -22.69 -16.36
C ASP A 90 -27.49 -21.29 -16.97
N THR A 91 -28.71 -20.93 -17.37
CA THR A 91 -29.02 -19.67 -18.06
C THR A 91 -29.25 -18.51 -17.09
N THR A 92 -28.86 -18.68 -15.82
CA THR A 92 -28.86 -17.61 -14.83
C THR A 92 -27.98 -16.46 -15.34
N THR A 93 -28.58 -15.26 -15.39
CA THR A 93 -28.02 -14.09 -16.06
C THR A 93 -26.81 -13.54 -15.31
N GLN A 94 -25.60 -14.04 -15.66
CA GLN A 94 -24.34 -13.43 -15.22
C GLN A 94 -24.15 -12.09 -15.94
N TRP A 95 -24.57 -11.01 -15.28
CA TRP A 95 -24.50 -9.64 -15.80
C TRP A 95 -23.18 -8.93 -15.49
N SER A 96 -22.32 -9.55 -14.68
CA SER A 96 -21.05 -8.96 -14.24
C SER A 96 -19.94 -10.01 -14.31
N LEU A 97 -18.82 -9.60 -14.89
CA LEU A 97 -17.53 -10.28 -14.76
C LEU A 97 -16.68 -9.52 -13.76
N ASP A 98 -15.94 -10.22 -12.91
CA ASP A 98 -14.94 -9.58 -12.05
C ASP A 98 -13.65 -9.22 -12.83
N ALA A 99 -12.70 -8.54 -12.18
CA ALA A 99 -11.46 -8.11 -12.82
C ALA A 99 -10.59 -9.29 -13.31
N THR A 100 -10.64 -10.42 -12.61
CA THR A 100 -9.92 -11.65 -12.97
C THR A 100 -10.56 -12.29 -14.20
N GLU A 101 -11.88 -12.37 -14.21
CA GLU A 101 -12.66 -12.90 -15.32
C GLU A 101 -12.53 -12.04 -16.59
N LEU A 102 -12.49 -10.71 -16.47
CA LEU A 102 -12.21 -9.80 -17.58
C LEU A 102 -10.79 -9.98 -18.14
N THR A 103 -9.81 -10.22 -17.25
CA THR A 103 -8.43 -10.50 -17.67
C THR A 103 -8.35 -11.83 -18.42
N ALA A 104 -9.04 -12.86 -17.95
CA ALA A 104 -9.15 -14.15 -18.63
C ALA A 104 -9.94 -14.03 -19.95
N LEU A 105 -11.00 -13.21 -20.01
CA LEU A 105 -11.72 -12.94 -21.25
C LEU A 105 -10.78 -12.34 -22.31
N LYS A 106 -9.91 -11.41 -21.91
CA LYS A 106 -8.93 -10.78 -22.80
C LYS A 106 -7.97 -11.79 -23.45
N SER A 107 -7.63 -12.91 -22.79
CA SER A 107 -6.75 -13.91 -23.41
C SER A 107 -7.40 -14.67 -24.57
N HIS A 108 -8.73 -14.57 -24.74
CA HIS A 108 -9.44 -15.13 -25.89
C HIS A 108 -9.55 -14.15 -27.08
N LEU A 109 -9.04 -12.92 -26.94
CA LEU A 109 -9.16 -11.89 -27.97
C LEU A 109 -7.78 -11.54 -28.53
N LYS A 110 -7.62 -11.65 -29.86
CA LYS A 110 -6.41 -11.24 -30.56
C LYS A 110 -6.70 -10.05 -31.47
N ALA A 111 -5.96 -8.95 -31.30
CA ALA A 111 -6.04 -7.83 -32.23
C ALA A 111 -5.45 -8.25 -33.58
N LYS A 112 -6.12 -7.89 -34.68
CA LYS A 112 -5.70 -8.26 -36.04
C LYS A 112 -4.34 -7.67 -36.44
N ASP A 113 -4.00 -6.48 -35.90
CA ASP A 113 -2.82 -5.71 -36.33
C ASP A 113 -1.69 -5.66 -35.28
N GLY A 114 -1.74 -6.49 -34.23
CA GLY A 114 -0.69 -6.54 -33.20
C GLY A 114 -0.68 -5.37 -32.21
N ASP A 115 -1.27 -4.24 -32.56
CA ASP A 115 -1.50 -3.10 -31.69
C ASP A 115 -2.79 -3.28 -30.87
N SER A 116 -2.71 -3.01 -29.56
CA SER A 116 -3.85 -3.05 -28.65
C SER A 116 -4.73 -1.81 -28.85
N PHE A 117 -5.43 -1.71 -29.97
CA PHE A 117 -6.30 -0.57 -30.22
C PHE A 117 -7.59 -0.65 -29.37
N SER A 118 -7.87 0.41 -28.63
CA SER A 118 -9.16 0.70 -27.98
C SER A 118 -10.26 1.13 -28.98
N GLY A 119 -10.20 0.66 -30.23
CA GLY A 119 -11.23 0.98 -31.24
C GLY A 119 -11.30 2.45 -31.66
N GLY A 120 -10.18 3.17 -31.66
CA GLY A 120 -10.15 4.61 -31.97
C GLY A 120 -10.82 5.50 -30.92
N LEU A 121 -11.12 4.94 -29.75
CA LEU A 121 -11.55 5.68 -28.56
C LEU A 121 -10.36 5.92 -27.64
N SER A 122 -10.21 7.15 -27.16
CA SER A 122 -9.26 7.49 -26.12
C SER A 122 -9.98 7.71 -24.80
N ARG A 123 -9.35 7.23 -23.73
CA ARG A 123 -9.84 7.45 -22.37
C ARG A 123 -9.39 8.83 -21.90
N ILE A 124 -10.35 9.61 -21.41
CA ILE A 124 -10.11 10.87 -20.71
C ILE A 124 -10.73 10.85 -19.33
N LYS A 125 -10.25 11.71 -18.44
CA LYS A 125 -10.93 12.02 -17.18
C LYS A 125 -11.86 13.20 -17.41
N SER A 126 -13.16 12.98 -17.22
CA SER A 126 -14.16 14.06 -17.20
C SER A 126 -13.88 15.07 -16.09
N GLN A 127 -14.54 16.23 -16.14
CA GLN A 127 -14.43 17.28 -15.11
C GLN A 127 -14.77 16.78 -13.69
N ASN A 128 -15.58 15.72 -13.59
CA ASN A 128 -15.99 15.12 -12.32
C ASN A 128 -15.07 13.96 -11.88
N GLY A 129 -13.97 13.71 -12.60
CA GLY A 129 -13.02 12.62 -12.30
C GLY A 129 -13.41 11.23 -12.79
N HIS A 130 -14.59 11.08 -13.43
CA HIS A 130 -15.00 9.82 -14.06
C HIS A 130 -14.25 9.58 -15.36
N ASP A 131 -14.00 8.32 -15.67
CA ASP A 131 -13.50 7.91 -16.97
C ASP A 131 -14.57 8.09 -18.04
N ALA A 132 -14.20 8.79 -19.11
CA ALA A 132 -15.00 8.92 -20.31
C ALA A 132 -14.18 8.43 -21.51
N TRP A 133 -14.82 7.77 -22.44
CA TRP A 133 -14.23 7.33 -23.70
C TRP A 133 -14.73 8.25 -24.81
N ILE A 134 -13.81 8.86 -25.55
CA ILE A 134 -14.14 9.79 -26.62
C ILE A 134 -13.44 9.38 -27.91
N CYS A 135 -14.07 9.60 -29.06
CA CYS A 135 -13.44 9.32 -30.34
C CYS A 135 -12.25 10.25 -30.61
N SER A 136 -11.39 9.88 -31.55
CA SER A 136 -10.24 10.69 -31.98
C SER A 136 -10.61 12.12 -32.37
N GLU A 137 -11.77 12.34 -32.98
CA GLU A 137 -12.24 13.70 -33.32
C GLU A 137 -12.56 14.53 -32.07
N HIS A 138 -13.35 13.98 -31.15
CA HIS A 138 -13.65 14.63 -29.88
C HIS A 138 -12.40 14.79 -29.01
N LEU A 139 -11.43 13.88 -29.11
CA LEU A 139 -10.15 14.01 -28.44
C LEU A 139 -9.37 15.20 -29.00
N ARG A 140 -9.30 15.35 -30.32
CA ARG A 140 -8.64 16.49 -30.96
C ARG A 140 -9.30 17.81 -30.53
N GLU A 141 -10.63 17.87 -30.52
CA GLU A 141 -11.36 19.06 -30.08
C GLU A 141 -11.15 19.35 -28.59
N TYR A 142 -11.17 18.32 -27.74
CA TYR A 142 -10.86 18.44 -26.31
C TYR A 142 -9.44 18.96 -26.08
N TYR A 143 -8.47 18.43 -26.83
CA TYR A 143 -7.08 18.85 -26.79
C TYR A 143 -6.91 20.31 -27.27
N GLU A 144 -7.47 20.66 -28.42
CA GLU A 144 -7.39 22.01 -28.99
C GLU A 144 -8.04 23.04 -28.06
N SER A 145 -9.22 22.75 -27.50
CA SER A 145 -9.89 23.64 -26.55
C SER A 145 -9.11 23.81 -25.24
N THR A 146 -8.56 22.71 -24.69
CA THR A 146 -7.74 22.77 -23.47
C THR A 146 -6.43 23.52 -23.71
N LEU A 147 -5.79 23.32 -24.87
CA LEU A 147 -4.61 24.09 -25.29
C LEU A 147 -4.91 25.58 -25.47
N GLN A 148 -6.04 25.92 -26.11
CA GLN A 148 -6.45 27.32 -26.28
C GLN A 148 -6.68 27.99 -24.92
N GLN A 149 -7.32 27.28 -23.98
CA GLN A 149 -7.50 27.79 -22.63
C GLN A 149 -6.17 27.94 -21.90
N LEU A 150 -5.26 26.97 -22.02
CA LEU A 150 -3.92 27.10 -21.43
C LEU A 150 -3.16 28.30 -22.02
N ARG A 151 -3.18 28.49 -23.35
CA ARG A 151 -2.59 29.67 -24.01
C ARG A 151 -3.20 30.97 -23.53
N HIS A 152 -4.51 30.99 -23.30
CA HIS A 152 -5.20 32.14 -22.74
C HIS A 152 -4.74 32.44 -21.30
N ASP A 153 -4.65 31.42 -20.45
CA ASP A 153 -4.18 31.56 -19.06
C ASP A 153 -2.72 32.05 -19.01
N ILE A 154 -1.87 31.56 -19.92
CA ILE A 154 -0.48 32.00 -20.05
C ILE A 154 -0.43 33.47 -20.48
N SER A 155 -1.16 33.83 -21.54
CA SER A 155 -1.17 35.20 -22.07
C SER A 155 -1.72 36.21 -21.05
N THR A 156 -2.80 35.86 -20.35
CA THR A 156 -3.40 36.71 -19.30
C THR A 156 -2.50 36.86 -18.07
N SER A 157 -1.62 35.89 -17.82
CA SER A 157 -0.58 36.00 -16.79
C SER A 157 0.61 36.89 -17.20
N GLY A 158 0.67 37.37 -18.45
CA GLY A 158 1.88 37.99 -18.98
C GLY A 158 3.04 36.99 -19.15
N GLY A 159 2.70 35.70 -19.17
CA GLY A 159 3.60 34.62 -19.54
C GLY A 159 3.86 34.58 -21.04
N VAL A 160 4.90 33.86 -21.43
CA VAL A 160 5.29 33.69 -22.84
C VAL A 160 5.40 32.20 -23.12
N TRP A 161 4.74 31.76 -24.20
CA TRP A 161 4.93 30.43 -24.77
C TRP A 161 5.77 30.59 -26.05
N HIS A 162 7.02 30.12 -26.02
CA HIS A 162 7.91 30.16 -27.18
C HIS A 162 8.49 28.76 -27.46
N GLY A 163 8.03 28.12 -28.53
CA GLY A 163 8.41 26.75 -28.87
C GLY A 163 8.01 25.76 -27.76
N ASN A 164 9.02 25.12 -27.16
CA ASN A 164 8.86 24.13 -26.10
C ASN A 164 9.00 24.73 -24.69
N GLU A 165 9.29 26.03 -24.59
CA GLU A 165 9.49 26.72 -23.32
C GLU A 165 8.20 27.46 -22.92
N LEU A 166 7.78 27.23 -21.67
CA LEU A 166 6.59 27.80 -21.08
C LEU A 166 6.98 28.64 -19.86
N LYS A 167 6.81 29.96 -19.95
CA LYS A 167 7.00 30.90 -18.83
C LYS A 167 5.66 31.47 -18.42
N VAL A 168 5.31 31.35 -17.13
CA VAL A 168 4.05 31.87 -16.57
C VAL A 168 4.37 32.80 -15.42
N LYS A 169 3.82 34.02 -15.46
CA LYS A 169 3.95 34.98 -14.37
C LYS A 169 2.61 35.09 -13.64
N ALA A 170 2.36 34.19 -12.71
CA ALA A 170 1.08 34.21 -12.01
C ALA A 170 0.99 35.40 -11.04
N THR A 171 -0.07 36.20 -11.18
CA THR A 171 -0.33 37.39 -10.33
C THR A 171 -1.39 37.13 -9.24
N SER A 172 -2.06 35.96 -9.27
CA SER A 172 -3.06 35.55 -8.28
C SER A 172 -3.15 34.03 -8.14
N GLY A 173 -3.66 33.55 -7.01
CA GLY A 173 -3.87 32.11 -6.78
C GLY A 173 -4.93 31.49 -7.71
N ALA A 174 -5.98 32.24 -8.08
CA ALA A 174 -6.97 31.78 -9.05
C ALA A 174 -6.36 31.48 -10.43
N MET A 175 -5.37 32.28 -10.82
CA MET A 175 -4.63 32.08 -12.07
C MET A 175 -3.72 30.84 -12.01
N ILE A 176 -3.05 30.60 -10.87
CA ILE A 176 -2.28 29.36 -10.65
C ILE A 176 -3.21 28.15 -10.72
N GLN A 177 -4.37 28.21 -10.07
CA GLN A 177 -5.34 27.12 -10.07
C GLN A 177 -5.85 26.82 -11.48
N SER A 178 -6.26 27.84 -12.24
CA SER A 178 -6.70 27.67 -13.64
C SER A 178 -5.59 27.06 -14.50
N PHE A 179 -4.36 27.56 -14.35
CA PHE A 179 -3.19 27.04 -15.06
C PHE A 179 -2.93 25.56 -14.73
N CYS A 180 -2.90 25.20 -13.44
CA CYS A 180 -2.69 23.83 -12.98
C CYS A 180 -3.83 22.90 -13.40
N ASP A 181 -5.08 23.37 -13.37
CA ASP A 181 -6.25 22.58 -13.80
C ASP A 181 -6.18 22.29 -15.31
N ASN A 182 -5.81 23.29 -16.12
CA ASN A 182 -5.69 23.12 -17.57
C ASN A 182 -4.46 22.29 -17.96
N LEU A 183 -3.33 22.46 -17.27
CA LEU A 183 -2.16 21.60 -17.43
C LEU A 183 -2.47 20.16 -17.01
N GLY A 184 -3.17 19.96 -15.90
CA GLY A 184 -3.61 18.65 -15.44
C GLY A 184 -4.59 17.98 -16.40
N ARG A 185 -5.50 18.73 -17.03
CA ARG A 185 -6.39 18.20 -18.09
C ARG A 185 -5.61 17.73 -19.31
N LEU A 186 -4.59 18.49 -19.70
CA LEU A 186 -3.69 18.16 -20.81
C LEU A 186 -2.87 16.88 -20.52
N LEU A 187 -2.31 16.77 -19.31
CA LEU A 187 -1.52 15.61 -18.88
C LEU A 187 -2.36 14.33 -18.66
N ARG A 188 -3.68 14.45 -18.50
CA ARG A 188 -4.61 13.32 -18.32
C ARG A 188 -5.03 12.65 -19.62
N ILE A 189 -4.51 13.09 -20.76
CA ILE A 189 -4.74 12.47 -22.07
C ILE A 189 -3.74 11.31 -22.24
N GLN A 190 -4.22 10.07 -22.19
CA GLN A 190 -3.35 8.88 -22.14
C GLN A 190 -2.74 8.44 -23.50
N ASP A 191 -3.19 8.99 -24.64
CA ASP A 191 -2.93 8.40 -25.98
C ASP A 191 -2.25 9.32 -27.03
N VAL A 192 -1.70 10.48 -26.68
CA VAL A 192 -1.17 11.40 -27.71
C VAL A 192 0.32 11.20 -27.95
N GLU A 193 0.68 10.50 -29.04
CA GLU A 193 2.06 10.31 -29.52
C GLU A 193 2.85 11.61 -29.76
N ASN A 194 2.16 12.76 -29.90
CA ASN A 194 2.76 14.07 -30.19
C ASN A 194 3.35 14.82 -28.97
N TRP A 195 3.28 14.28 -27.75
CA TRP A 195 3.82 14.96 -26.55
C TRP A 195 5.37 15.01 -26.48
N ARG A 196 6.06 14.36 -27.42
CA ARG A 196 7.53 14.15 -27.40
C ARG A 196 8.40 15.41 -27.54
N SER A 197 7.81 16.61 -27.57
CA SER A 197 8.54 17.86 -27.84
C SER A 197 8.72 18.80 -26.63
N ILE A 198 7.97 18.67 -25.54
CA ILE A 198 8.11 19.58 -24.39
C ILE A 198 9.28 19.12 -23.51
N THR A 199 10.38 19.88 -23.51
CA THR A 199 11.66 19.48 -22.87
C THR A 199 11.87 20.09 -21.48
N GLU A 200 11.19 21.18 -21.12
CA GLU A 200 11.44 21.91 -19.87
C GLU A 200 10.26 22.82 -19.47
N ILE A 201 9.85 22.80 -18.20
CA ILE A 201 8.89 23.74 -17.61
C ILE A 201 9.60 24.46 -16.47
N ASP A 202 9.98 25.72 -16.68
CA ASP A 202 10.58 26.57 -15.65
C ASP A 202 9.49 27.38 -14.93
N LEU A 203 9.14 26.98 -13.71
CA LEU A 203 8.18 27.71 -12.86
C LEU A 203 8.92 28.68 -11.96
N LYS A 204 9.04 29.92 -12.42
CA LYS A 204 9.64 31.01 -11.64
C LYS A 204 8.56 31.89 -11.01
N VAL A 205 8.34 31.74 -9.70
CA VAL A 205 7.43 32.59 -8.93
C VAL A 205 8.19 33.83 -8.45
N ASP A 206 8.23 34.89 -9.28
CA ASP A 206 8.82 36.17 -8.87
C ASP A 206 7.86 36.94 -7.95
N ARG A 207 8.30 37.25 -6.71
CA ARG A 207 7.58 38.18 -5.82
C ARG A 207 7.51 39.57 -6.46
N CYS A 208 6.33 40.01 -6.86
CA CYS A 208 6.05 41.43 -7.00
C CYS A 208 6.09 42.07 -5.60
N ARG A 209 7.13 42.83 -5.29
CA ARG A 209 7.08 43.82 -4.20
C ARG A 209 6.10 44.91 -4.60
N SER A 210 4.83 44.82 -4.21
CA SER A 210 3.95 45.99 -4.21
C SER A 210 4.34 46.90 -3.05
N THR A 211 4.50 48.20 -3.34
CA THR A 211 4.79 49.24 -2.35
C THR A 211 3.56 49.65 -1.52
N SER A 212 2.44 48.96 -1.67
CA SER A 212 1.28 49.05 -0.79
C SER A 212 1.12 47.73 -0.04
N GLY A 213 0.99 47.79 1.28
CA GLY A 213 1.03 46.65 2.20
C GLY A 213 0.05 45.52 1.86
N PRO A 214 0.33 44.29 2.33
CA PRO A 214 -0.46 43.12 1.99
C PRO A 214 -1.84 43.17 2.66
N THR A 215 -2.91 43.07 1.86
CA THR A 215 -4.20 42.58 2.36
C THR A 215 -4.12 41.05 2.46
N THR A 216 -4.59 40.52 3.58
CA THR A 216 -4.48 39.12 4.04
C THR A 216 -5.15 38.05 3.17
N ASP A 217 -5.70 38.40 1.99
CA ASP A 217 -6.52 37.49 1.17
C ASP A 217 -5.77 36.73 0.07
N THR A 218 -4.52 37.06 -0.26
CA THR A 218 -3.77 36.36 -1.32
C THR A 218 -3.21 35.00 -0.89
N LEU A 219 -3.14 34.73 0.42
CA LEU A 219 -2.63 33.47 1.01
C LEU A 219 -3.74 32.42 1.25
N GLY A 220 -5.01 32.76 1.01
CA GLY A 220 -6.13 31.84 1.16
C GLY A 220 -6.21 30.76 0.06
N SER A 221 -5.61 31.02 -1.10
CA SER A 221 -5.86 30.25 -2.34
C SER A 221 -4.96 29.03 -2.58
N LEU A 222 -3.95 28.78 -1.74
CA LEU A 222 -3.14 27.55 -1.76
C LEU A 222 -3.56 26.54 -0.67
N ARG A 223 -4.67 26.81 0.04
CA ARG A 223 -5.24 25.87 1.03
C ARG A 223 -5.76 24.62 0.30
N GLY A 224 -5.18 23.46 0.56
CA GLY A 224 -5.69 22.15 0.12
C GLY A 224 -4.86 21.42 -0.94
N LEU A 225 -3.72 21.98 -1.39
CA LEU A 225 -2.78 21.28 -2.26
C LEU A 225 -1.88 20.35 -1.41
N GLU A 226 -2.26 19.07 -1.32
CA GLU A 226 -1.52 18.05 -0.58
C GLU A 226 -0.21 17.63 -1.29
N SER A 227 -0.13 17.77 -2.61
CA SER A 227 1.09 17.51 -3.38
C SER A 227 1.13 18.27 -4.72
N LEU A 228 2.34 18.59 -5.19
CA LEU A 228 2.61 19.11 -6.53
C LEU A 228 3.66 18.21 -7.20
N SER A 229 3.33 17.62 -8.35
CA SER A 229 4.27 16.82 -9.15
C SER A 229 4.56 17.54 -10.47
N LEU A 230 5.84 17.77 -10.75
CA LEU A 230 6.34 18.37 -11.99
C LEU A 230 7.15 17.31 -12.72
N ASP A 231 6.59 16.76 -13.80
CA ASP A 231 7.28 15.86 -14.70
C ASP A 231 8.08 16.66 -15.73
N LEU A 232 9.41 16.64 -15.58
CA LEU A 232 10.35 17.22 -16.53
C LEU A 232 11.02 16.09 -17.31
N TYR A 233 11.55 16.41 -18.50
CA TYR A 233 12.09 15.42 -19.45
C TYR A 233 13.07 14.41 -18.84
N ARG A 234 13.79 14.79 -17.76
CA ARG A 234 14.80 13.95 -17.08
C ARG A 234 14.50 13.60 -15.64
N PHE A 235 13.63 14.35 -14.98
CA PHE A 235 13.34 14.15 -13.57
C PHE A 235 11.90 14.54 -13.22
N THR A 236 11.32 13.86 -12.23
CA THR A 236 10.06 14.29 -11.61
C THR A 236 10.38 14.94 -10.27
N ILE A 237 9.96 16.19 -10.05
CA ILE A 237 9.97 16.78 -8.71
C ILE A 237 8.58 16.60 -8.12
N THR A 238 8.48 15.89 -7.01
CA THR A 238 7.27 15.79 -6.23
C THR A 238 7.46 16.50 -4.90
N ILE A 239 6.69 17.56 -4.67
CA ILE A 239 6.62 18.26 -3.39
C ILE A 239 5.42 17.70 -2.63
N LYS A 240 5.67 17.16 -1.43
CA LYS A 240 4.65 16.63 -0.53
C LYS A 240 4.55 17.49 0.74
N ASP A 241 3.39 17.47 1.37
CA ASP A 241 3.12 18.06 2.70
C ASP A 241 3.50 19.55 2.81
N ILE A 242 2.88 20.38 1.94
CA ILE A 242 2.98 21.84 2.02
C ILE A 242 2.19 22.32 3.25
N LEU A 243 2.86 22.42 4.39
CA LEU A 243 2.24 22.88 5.63
C LEU A 243 2.04 24.40 5.66
N ARG A 244 1.08 24.84 6.48
CA ARG A 244 0.82 26.26 6.75
C ARG A 244 2.05 26.91 7.41
N GLY A 245 2.75 27.78 6.68
CA GLY A 245 3.81 28.65 7.25
C GLY A 245 5.16 28.61 6.55
N ASP A 246 5.19 28.66 5.22
CA ASP A 246 6.40 28.85 4.39
C ASP A 246 7.46 27.71 4.36
N GLU A 247 7.29 26.59 5.07
CA GLU A 247 8.25 25.46 5.02
C GLU A 247 7.77 24.28 4.16
N ILE A 248 8.52 23.97 3.11
CA ILE A 248 8.40 22.71 2.36
C ILE A 248 9.16 21.64 3.13
N LYS A 249 8.47 20.64 3.68
CA LYS A 249 9.11 19.58 4.47
C LYS A 249 9.66 18.44 3.61
N ASP A 250 8.95 18.04 2.56
CA ASP A 250 9.32 16.85 1.78
C ASP A 250 9.40 17.14 0.28
N VAL A 251 10.62 17.42 -0.18
CA VAL A 251 10.96 17.42 -1.61
C VAL A 251 11.45 16.02 -1.99
N ALA A 252 10.76 15.38 -2.92
CA ALA A 252 11.18 14.17 -3.57
C ALA A 252 11.61 14.46 -5.02
N ILE A 253 12.78 13.96 -5.42
CA ILE A 253 13.26 14.05 -6.80
C ILE A 253 13.40 12.65 -7.36
N SER A 254 12.86 12.39 -8.54
CA SER A 254 13.03 11.12 -9.26
C SER A 254 13.88 11.32 -10.51
N PHE A 255 14.81 10.43 -10.83
CA PHE A 255 15.62 10.46 -12.06
C PHE A 255 15.30 9.26 -12.93
N GLN A 256 15.11 9.44 -14.25
CA GLN A 256 14.95 8.28 -15.14
C GLN A 256 16.25 7.50 -15.36
N ASP A 257 17.40 8.17 -15.40
CA ASP A 257 18.72 7.55 -15.57
C ASP A 257 19.84 8.44 -14.97
N LEU A 258 20.76 7.84 -14.20
CA LEU A 258 21.98 8.47 -13.69
C LEU A 258 23.09 8.64 -14.74
N GLY A 259 22.92 8.08 -15.95
CA GLY A 259 23.85 8.22 -17.07
C GLY A 259 23.80 9.59 -17.74
N ALA A 260 22.63 10.24 -17.75
CA ALA A 260 22.38 11.50 -18.44
C ALA A 260 22.43 12.81 -17.62
N PRO A 261 22.62 12.85 -16.27
CA PRO A 261 22.56 14.11 -15.56
C PRO A 261 23.78 15.00 -15.88
N THR A 262 23.52 16.28 -16.14
CA THR A 262 24.54 17.32 -16.33
C THR A 262 25.07 17.80 -14.98
N MET A 263 26.11 18.64 -14.98
CA MET A 263 26.56 19.32 -13.75
C MET A 263 25.41 20.13 -13.12
N ASP A 264 24.52 20.66 -13.94
CA ASP A 264 23.35 21.43 -13.49
C ASP A 264 22.38 20.58 -12.69
N ASP A 265 22.23 19.29 -13.01
CA ASP A 265 21.36 18.37 -12.27
C ASP A 265 21.90 18.11 -10.85
N LEU A 266 23.23 18.03 -10.66
CA LEU A 266 23.82 17.91 -9.32
C LEU A 266 23.66 19.19 -8.51
N GLU A 267 23.84 20.34 -9.15
CA GLU A 267 23.62 21.65 -8.50
C GLU A 267 22.13 21.81 -8.12
N LEU A 268 21.22 21.33 -8.96
CA LEU A 268 19.79 21.32 -8.67
C LEU A 268 19.47 20.47 -7.44
N ILE A 269 19.97 19.22 -7.35
CA ILE A 269 19.78 18.38 -6.15
C ILE A 269 20.30 19.10 -4.90
N GLN A 270 21.50 19.69 -4.98
CA GLN A 270 22.10 20.44 -3.87
C GLN A 270 21.27 21.66 -3.44
N ARG A 271 20.69 22.38 -4.41
CA ARG A 271 19.82 23.54 -4.14
C ARG A 271 18.46 23.12 -3.57
N CYS A 272 17.88 22.03 -4.09
CA CYS A 272 16.58 21.52 -3.67
C CYS A 272 16.60 20.82 -2.31
N ARG A 273 17.76 20.28 -1.88
CA ARG A 273 17.93 19.54 -0.62
C ARG A 273 16.83 18.49 -0.41
N PRO A 274 16.66 17.54 -1.35
CA PRO A 274 15.59 16.56 -1.24
C PRO A 274 15.76 15.72 0.03
N VAL A 275 14.61 15.38 0.63
CA VAL A 275 14.51 14.42 1.72
C VAL A 275 14.44 13.00 1.14
N THR A 276 13.75 12.84 0.01
CA THR A 276 13.66 11.58 -0.73
C THR A 276 14.26 11.70 -2.12
N LEU A 277 15.14 10.78 -2.50
CA LEU A 277 15.70 10.68 -3.84
C LEU A 277 15.34 9.33 -4.45
N ALA A 278 14.68 9.33 -5.60
CA ALA A 278 14.38 8.13 -6.38
C ALA A 278 15.19 8.13 -7.68
N ILE A 279 15.74 6.98 -8.06
CA ILE A 279 16.45 6.77 -9.32
C ILE A 279 15.72 5.62 -10.01
N LEU A 280 14.92 5.92 -11.01
CA LEU A 280 14.02 4.99 -11.71
C LEU A 280 14.72 4.11 -12.76
N GLY A 281 16.01 4.35 -13.01
CA GLY A 281 16.82 3.57 -13.94
C GLY A 281 18.00 2.88 -13.26
N THR A 282 18.41 1.72 -13.80
CA THR A 282 19.55 0.98 -13.27
C THR A 282 20.84 1.76 -13.44
N PRO A 283 21.53 2.14 -12.34
CA PRO A 283 22.79 2.85 -12.44
C PRO A 283 23.82 1.96 -13.14
N GLN A 284 24.37 2.42 -14.26
CA GLN A 284 25.51 1.77 -14.89
C GLN A 284 26.76 1.92 -14.01
N LYS A 285 27.73 1.00 -14.12
CA LYS A 285 28.99 1.05 -13.34
C LYS A 285 29.74 2.39 -13.47
N LYS A 286 29.68 3.02 -14.65
CA LYS A 286 30.28 4.35 -14.88
C LYS A 286 29.65 5.47 -14.03
N CYS A 287 28.47 5.24 -13.47
CA CYS A 287 27.73 6.19 -12.64
C CYS A 287 28.04 6.05 -11.14
N ASP A 288 28.88 5.08 -10.72
CA ASP A 288 29.15 4.81 -9.30
C ASP A 288 29.72 6.05 -8.57
N ASN A 289 30.70 6.72 -9.18
CA ASN A 289 31.28 7.96 -8.64
C ASN A 289 30.25 9.10 -8.54
N ARG A 290 29.25 9.12 -9.41
CA ARG A 290 28.18 10.12 -9.36
C ARG A 290 27.24 9.85 -8.20
N LEU A 291 26.84 8.60 -8.00
CA LEU A 291 26.01 8.22 -6.85
C LEU A 291 26.74 8.51 -5.53
N ILE A 292 28.04 8.18 -5.44
CA ILE A 292 28.90 8.56 -4.32
C ILE A 292 28.86 10.08 -4.09
N SER A 293 29.05 10.87 -5.16
CA SER A 293 29.04 12.33 -5.08
C SER A 293 27.69 12.87 -4.61
N ILE A 294 26.58 12.34 -5.11
CA ILE A 294 25.24 12.73 -4.68
C ILE A 294 25.08 12.50 -3.17
N LEU A 295 25.48 11.33 -2.67
CA LEU A 295 25.38 11.01 -1.24
C LEU A 295 26.28 11.87 -0.36
N HIS A 296 27.53 12.13 -0.79
CA HIS A 296 28.46 12.98 -0.02
C HIS A 296 28.00 14.43 0.08
N HIS A 297 27.43 15.00 -1.00
CA HIS A 297 27.08 16.41 -1.05
C HIS A 297 25.66 16.72 -0.54
N ASN A 298 24.80 15.71 -0.40
CA ASN A 298 23.41 15.90 0.00
C ASN A 298 23.11 15.20 1.32
N LEU A 299 23.58 15.80 2.40
CA LEU A 299 23.37 15.31 3.76
C LEU A 299 21.91 15.32 4.21
N SER A 300 20.98 15.93 3.45
CA SER A 300 19.54 15.97 3.76
C SER A 300 18.77 14.73 3.30
N ILE A 301 19.35 13.89 2.43
CA ILE A 301 18.65 12.73 1.88
C ILE A 301 18.47 11.70 2.99
N THR A 302 17.23 11.51 3.43
CA THR A 302 16.87 10.48 4.41
C THR A 302 16.40 9.19 3.77
N SER A 303 15.92 9.25 2.52
CA SER A 303 15.39 8.12 1.78
C SER A 303 15.96 8.08 0.37
N LEU A 304 16.56 6.95 -0.01
CA LEU A 304 17.09 6.69 -1.35
C LEU A 304 16.39 5.47 -1.95
N GLN A 305 15.74 5.64 -3.09
CA GLN A 305 15.15 4.55 -3.86
C GLN A 305 15.91 4.39 -5.17
N ILE A 306 16.36 3.18 -5.51
CA ILE A 306 17.05 2.90 -6.78
C ILE A 306 16.40 1.72 -7.45
N VAL A 307 15.90 1.92 -8.67
CA VAL A 307 15.49 0.85 -9.56
C VAL A 307 16.75 0.22 -10.14
N CYS A 308 17.02 -1.04 -9.81
CA CYS A 308 18.28 -1.69 -10.18
C CYS A 308 18.04 -3.07 -10.79
N ASP A 309 18.77 -3.40 -11.85
CA ASP A 309 18.83 -4.74 -12.40
C ASP A 309 19.46 -5.73 -11.40
N MET A 310 19.17 -7.02 -11.58
CA MET A 310 19.73 -8.09 -10.74
C MET A 310 21.24 -8.27 -10.89
N LYS A 311 21.86 -7.77 -11.94
CA LYS A 311 23.31 -7.92 -12.13
C LYS A 311 24.08 -6.90 -11.30
N ARG A 312 23.46 -5.77 -10.97
CA ARG A 312 24.07 -4.62 -10.29
C ARG A 312 23.65 -4.44 -8.84
N HIS A 313 22.57 -5.06 -8.37
CA HIS A 313 22.03 -4.82 -7.03
C HIS A 313 23.09 -4.91 -5.91
N ILE A 314 23.89 -5.99 -5.85
CA ILE A 314 25.01 -6.14 -4.88
C ILE A 314 25.96 -4.96 -4.96
N ALA A 315 26.45 -4.65 -6.17
CA ALA A 315 27.41 -3.58 -6.36
C ALA A 315 26.83 -2.23 -5.92
N VAL A 316 25.52 -2.01 -6.10
CA VAL A 316 24.85 -0.80 -5.62
C VAL A 316 24.68 -0.82 -4.09
N ILE A 317 24.37 -1.96 -3.47
CA ILE A 317 24.31 -2.12 -2.00
C ILE A 317 25.68 -1.83 -1.40
N ASP A 318 26.74 -2.46 -1.90
CA ASP A 318 28.13 -2.26 -1.49
C ASP A 318 28.53 -0.80 -1.62
N LEU A 319 28.16 -0.16 -2.74
CA LEU A 319 28.47 1.23 -3.02
C LEU A 319 27.78 2.16 -2.01
N VAL A 320 26.46 2.02 -1.81
CA VAL A 320 25.70 2.88 -0.89
C VAL A 320 26.17 2.65 0.56
N SER A 321 26.36 1.39 0.95
CA SER A 321 26.80 1.03 2.31
C SER A 321 28.21 1.55 2.59
N SER A 322 29.19 1.29 1.71
CA SER A 322 30.56 1.78 1.89
C SER A 322 30.67 3.30 1.80
N THR A 323 29.81 3.97 1.02
CA THR A 323 29.75 5.44 0.98
C THR A 323 29.27 5.98 2.32
N LYS A 324 28.17 5.43 2.84
CA LYS A 324 27.65 5.81 4.16
C LYS A 324 28.67 5.56 5.26
N GLU A 325 29.36 4.43 5.23
CA GLU A 325 30.44 4.08 6.16
C GLU A 325 31.55 5.15 6.17
N LYS A 326 32.03 5.53 4.98
CA LYS A 326 33.07 6.55 4.83
C LYS A 326 32.60 7.92 5.31
N MET A 327 31.33 8.25 5.12
CA MET A 327 30.74 9.50 5.66
C MET A 327 30.79 9.50 7.19
N LEU A 328 30.37 8.40 7.83
CA LEU A 328 30.44 8.22 9.30
C LEU A 328 31.89 8.30 9.82
N GLN A 329 32.82 7.59 9.19
CA GLN A 329 34.25 7.62 9.55
C GLN A 329 34.87 9.01 9.40
N SER A 330 34.35 9.83 8.48
CA SER A 330 34.79 11.20 8.26
C SER A 330 34.11 12.21 9.20
N GLY A 331 33.38 11.75 10.22
CA GLY A 331 32.66 12.61 11.18
C GLY A 331 31.41 13.30 10.62
N HIS A 332 30.96 12.92 9.42
CA HIS A 332 29.70 13.40 8.87
C HIS A 332 28.58 12.50 9.38
N SER A 333 27.43 13.07 9.74
CA SER A 333 26.21 12.31 10.03
C SER A 333 25.35 12.23 8.76
N PRO A 334 25.43 11.14 7.97
CA PRO A 334 24.57 10.97 6.81
C PRO A 334 23.12 10.86 7.29
N ALA A 335 22.22 11.71 6.79
CA ALA A 335 20.80 11.59 7.15
C ALA A 335 20.11 10.37 6.53
N LEU A 336 20.79 9.61 5.64
CA LEU A 336 20.24 8.46 4.94
C LEU A 336 19.82 7.35 5.92
N ARG A 337 18.50 7.21 6.12
CA ARG A 337 17.82 6.27 7.02
C ARG A 337 17.22 5.08 6.28
N MET A 338 16.83 5.28 5.03
CA MET A 338 16.15 4.27 4.22
C MET A 338 16.79 4.16 2.85
N PHE A 339 17.14 2.95 2.45
CA PHE A 339 17.63 2.63 1.11
C PHE A 339 16.80 1.51 0.51
N GLU A 340 16.08 1.78 -0.57
CA GLU A 340 15.17 0.84 -1.21
C GLU A 340 15.66 0.51 -2.61
N LEU A 341 15.99 -0.76 -2.85
CA LEU A 341 16.28 -1.30 -4.16
C LEU A 341 15.02 -1.89 -4.77
N VAL A 342 14.58 -1.29 -5.87
CA VAL A 342 13.40 -1.73 -6.60
C VAL A 342 13.87 -2.48 -7.84
N HIS A 343 13.56 -3.76 -7.93
CA HIS A 343 13.72 -4.51 -9.17
C HIS A 343 12.32 -4.85 -9.73
N PRO A 344 12.11 -4.91 -11.06
CA PRO A 344 10.78 -5.21 -11.62
C PRO A 344 10.11 -6.48 -11.07
N GLN A 345 10.90 -7.45 -10.60
CA GLN A 345 10.39 -8.71 -10.04
C GLN A 345 10.44 -8.77 -8.52
N THR A 346 11.29 -7.96 -7.87
CA THR A 346 11.59 -8.07 -6.45
C THR A 346 11.84 -6.69 -5.88
N LYS A 347 11.24 -6.37 -4.74
CA LYS A 347 11.50 -5.10 -4.06
C LYS A 347 12.17 -5.40 -2.74
N MET A 348 13.39 -4.89 -2.61
CA MET A 348 14.25 -5.10 -1.46
C MET A 348 14.43 -3.77 -0.76
N LYS A 349 13.99 -3.70 0.49
CA LYS A 349 14.11 -2.48 1.28
C LYS A 349 15.10 -2.70 2.41
N MET A 350 16.09 -1.83 2.48
CA MET A 350 17.08 -1.75 3.55
C MET A 350 16.79 -0.52 4.40
N SER A 351 16.84 -0.68 5.72
CA SER A 351 16.82 0.43 6.66
C SER A 351 18.12 0.50 7.45
N PHE A 352 18.50 1.71 7.80
CA PHE A 352 19.63 2.00 8.67
C PHE A 352 19.14 2.62 9.97
N ASP A 353 19.89 2.42 11.05
CA ASP A 353 19.56 3.06 12.33
C ASP A 353 19.75 4.58 12.27
N GLU A 354 18.96 5.29 13.06
CA GLU A 354 19.19 6.70 13.37
C GLU A 354 20.25 6.87 14.46
N ASP A 355 20.33 5.93 15.42
CA ASP A 355 21.11 6.07 16.65
C ASP A 355 22.39 5.22 16.68
N SER A 356 22.58 4.34 15.70
CA SER A 356 23.76 3.49 15.64
C SER A 356 24.97 4.29 15.17
N SER A 357 25.80 4.68 16.14
CA SER A 357 27.20 5.09 15.92
C SER A 357 28.08 3.94 15.42
N ALA A 358 27.58 2.70 15.43
CA ALA A 358 28.29 1.53 14.98
C ALA A 358 28.19 1.37 13.45
N LEU A 359 29.23 0.76 12.87
CA LEU A 359 29.37 0.47 11.44
C LEU A 359 28.37 -0.59 10.91
N ASP A 360 27.39 -0.99 11.70
CA ASP A 360 26.36 -1.97 11.33
C ASP A 360 25.35 -1.31 10.37
N LEU A 361 25.74 -1.30 9.10
CA LEU A 361 25.11 -0.56 8.01
C LEU A 361 23.80 -1.18 7.49
N VAL A 362 23.37 -2.35 7.90
CA VAL A 362 22.10 -2.93 7.41
C VAL A 362 21.34 -3.50 8.60
N GLN A 363 20.25 -2.86 9.00
CA GLN A 363 19.43 -3.29 10.14
C GLN A 363 18.19 -4.10 9.74
N SER A 364 17.77 -4.00 8.49
CA SER A 364 16.67 -4.80 8.00
C SER A 364 16.83 -5.07 6.53
N ILE A 365 16.45 -6.28 6.13
CA ILE A 365 16.22 -6.63 4.73
C ILE A 365 14.76 -7.06 4.67
N ASN A 366 13.91 -6.15 4.18
CA ASN A 366 12.51 -6.44 3.94
C ASN A 366 12.36 -6.97 2.50
N LEU A 367 11.96 -8.23 2.38
CA LEU A 367 11.71 -8.96 1.14
C LEU A 367 10.22 -9.02 0.80
N GLY A 368 9.38 -8.34 1.58
CA GLY A 368 7.93 -8.49 1.60
C GLY A 368 7.15 -8.10 0.36
N ASP A 369 7.72 -7.25 -0.47
CA ASP A 369 7.09 -6.81 -1.71
C ASP A 369 7.49 -7.71 -2.90
N CYS A 370 8.18 -8.85 -2.66
CA CYS A 370 8.54 -9.82 -3.69
C CYS A 370 7.31 -10.62 -4.14
N LYS A 371 6.66 -10.13 -5.20
CA LYS A 371 5.49 -10.80 -5.82
C LYS A 371 5.82 -12.15 -6.45
N SER A 372 7.08 -12.41 -6.78
CA SER A 372 7.50 -13.68 -7.38
C SER A 372 7.93 -14.68 -6.32
N TYR A 373 7.29 -15.86 -6.31
CA TYR A 373 7.60 -17.04 -5.47
C TYR A 373 9.03 -17.59 -5.61
N ILE A 374 9.86 -16.96 -6.44
CA ILE A 374 11.18 -17.45 -6.80
C ILE A 374 12.20 -16.61 -6.05
N VAL A 375 12.91 -17.26 -5.12
CA VAL A 375 14.16 -16.73 -4.56
C VAL A 375 15.11 -16.53 -5.72
N THR A 376 15.34 -15.27 -6.08
CA THR A 376 16.24 -14.94 -7.17
C THR A 376 17.69 -15.08 -6.70
N PRO A 377 18.65 -15.36 -7.61
CA PRO A 377 20.07 -15.36 -7.27
C PRO A 377 20.54 -14.06 -6.62
N ALA A 378 19.83 -12.96 -6.84
CA ALA A 378 20.09 -11.67 -6.22
C ALA A 378 19.80 -11.67 -4.71
N VAL A 379 18.60 -12.11 -4.32
CA VAL A 379 18.23 -12.24 -2.90
C VAL A 379 19.20 -13.20 -2.21
N HIS A 380 19.53 -14.32 -2.87
CA HIS A 380 20.53 -15.28 -2.41
C HIS A 380 21.89 -14.62 -2.13
N ASN A 381 22.46 -13.95 -3.12
CA ASN A 381 23.77 -13.34 -2.97
C ASN A 381 23.77 -12.18 -1.98
N THR A 382 22.68 -11.41 -1.91
CA THR A 382 22.54 -10.32 -0.93
C THR A 382 22.53 -10.86 0.49
N ILE A 383 21.75 -11.91 0.76
CA ILE A 383 21.71 -12.57 2.07
C ILE A 383 23.10 -13.14 2.39
N ARG A 384 23.77 -13.79 1.43
CA ARG A 384 25.12 -14.34 1.65
C ARG A 384 26.20 -13.28 1.88
N GLN A 385 26.08 -12.09 1.29
CA GLN A 385 27.11 -11.05 1.40
C GLN A 385 26.86 -10.10 2.58
N HIS A 386 25.61 -9.76 2.84
CA HIS A 386 25.23 -8.75 3.84
C HIS A 386 24.51 -9.32 5.06
N GLY A 387 24.22 -10.63 5.08
CA GLY A 387 23.42 -11.40 6.04
C GLY A 387 23.74 -11.30 7.55
N TRP A 388 24.70 -10.46 7.95
CA TRP A 388 25.56 -10.76 9.10
C TRP A 388 25.52 -9.74 10.23
N SER A 389 24.82 -8.62 10.08
CA SER A 389 24.66 -7.58 11.12
C SER A 389 23.17 -7.33 11.37
N ASP A 390 22.67 -7.52 12.59
CA ASP A 390 21.33 -7.12 13.08
C ASP A 390 20.19 -7.12 12.04
N ILE A 391 20.07 -8.17 11.23
CA ILE A 391 19.09 -8.16 10.14
C ILE A 391 17.71 -8.52 10.68
N THR A 392 16.81 -7.55 10.60
CA THR A 392 15.37 -7.81 10.59
C THR A 392 14.99 -8.35 9.20
N VAL A 393 14.86 -9.67 9.08
CA VAL A 393 14.31 -10.29 7.87
C VAL A 393 12.79 -10.22 7.97
N VAL A 394 12.16 -9.43 7.11
CA VAL A 394 10.70 -9.28 7.02
C VAL A 394 10.25 -9.85 5.68
N VAL A 395 9.53 -10.98 5.69
CA VAL A 395 9.05 -11.61 4.46
C VAL A 395 7.53 -11.82 4.52
N PRO A 396 6.71 -10.76 4.34
CA PRO A 396 5.27 -10.92 4.17
C PRO A 396 4.99 -11.57 2.81
N GLY A 397 4.19 -12.62 2.82
CA GLY A 397 3.81 -13.35 1.60
C GLY A 397 4.88 -14.34 1.12
N SER A 398 4.47 -15.60 0.97
CA SER A 398 5.22 -16.73 0.40
C SER A 398 6.69 -16.90 0.83
N PHE A 399 6.97 -16.80 2.14
CA PHE A 399 8.22 -17.32 2.69
C PHE A 399 8.31 -18.83 2.41
N SER A 400 9.10 -19.19 1.40
CA SER A 400 9.17 -20.55 0.84
C SER A 400 10.20 -21.42 1.58
N ASN A 401 10.10 -22.73 1.38
CA ASN A 401 11.12 -23.65 1.89
C ASN A 401 12.51 -23.33 1.35
N ASP A 402 12.61 -22.89 0.09
CA ASP A 402 13.89 -22.57 -0.55
C ASP A 402 14.56 -21.38 0.15
N LEU A 403 13.78 -20.36 0.54
CA LEU A 403 14.31 -19.22 1.29
C LEU A 403 14.75 -19.63 2.70
N ALA A 404 14.00 -20.54 3.34
CA ALA A 404 14.38 -21.08 4.64
C ALA A 404 15.67 -21.92 4.57
N VAL A 405 15.81 -22.78 3.55
CA VAL A 405 17.01 -23.58 3.30
C VAL A 405 18.20 -22.68 2.99
N LEU A 406 18.01 -21.65 2.15
CA LEU A 406 19.03 -20.66 1.87
C LEU A 406 19.49 -19.94 3.13
N LEU A 407 18.57 -19.49 3.98
CA LEU A 407 18.92 -18.84 5.24
C LEU A 407 19.72 -19.79 6.12
N ASP A 408 19.34 -21.07 6.21
CA ASP A 408 20.07 -22.09 6.96
C ASP A 408 21.47 -22.35 6.39
N GLU A 409 21.61 -22.52 5.08
CA GLU A 409 22.92 -22.66 4.42
C GLU A 409 23.80 -21.44 4.69
N THR A 410 23.22 -20.24 4.58
CA THR A 410 23.93 -18.99 4.87
C THR A 410 24.38 -18.95 6.34
N THR A 411 23.49 -19.21 7.29
CA THR A 411 23.86 -19.20 8.71
C THR A 411 24.88 -20.28 9.06
N GLN A 412 24.88 -21.42 8.37
CA GLN A 412 25.89 -22.46 8.54
C GLN A 412 27.27 -22.01 8.04
N GLU A 413 27.33 -21.32 6.90
CA GLU A 413 28.58 -20.94 6.26
C GLU A 413 29.32 -19.81 6.97
N ALA A 414 28.62 -18.76 7.43
CA ALA A 414 29.29 -17.62 8.08
C ALA A 414 28.82 -17.31 9.51
N GLY A 415 27.97 -18.16 10.08
CA GLY A 415 27.39 -17.99 11.41
C GLY A 415 26.20 -17.03 11.39
N SER A 416 25.25 -17.20 12.32
CA SER A 416 24.13 -16.26 12.43
C SER A 416 24.38 -15.18 13.48
N ARG A 417 23.99 -13.95 13.16
CA ARG A 417 23.88 -12.84 14.11
C ARG A 417 22.47 -12.21 14.11
N PHE A 418 21.44 -12.97 13.71
CA PHE A 418 20.08 -12.45 13.75
C PHE A 418 19.68 -12.11 15.19
N THR A 419 19.33 -10.85 15.41
CA THR A 419 18.69 -10.37 16.64
C THR A 419 17.18 -10.29 16.50
N ARG A 420 16.68 -10.13 15.27
CA ARG A 420 15.26 -9.98 14.96
C ARG A 420 14.84 -10.81 13.74
N LEU A 421 13.84 -11.67 13.91
CA LEU A 421 13.35 -12.52 12.82
C LEU A 421 11.83 -12.40 12.68
N ASP A 422 11.35 -11.94 11.52
CA ASP A 422 9.93 -11.81 11.20
C ASP A 422 9.54 -12.79 10.08
N ILE A 423 8.92 -13.90 10.47
CA ILE A 423 8.54 -14.98 9.57
C ILE A 423 7.03 -14.95 9.37
N THR A 424 6.62 -14.83 8.10
CA THR A 424 5.23 -15.07 7.68
C THR A 424 5.17 -16.38 6.89
N PRO A 425 5.12 -17.56 7.57
CA PRO A 425 5.29 -18.87 6.95
C PRO A 425 4.02 -19.38 6.24
N THR A 426 3.42 -18.56 5.37
CA THR A 426 2.21 -18.97 4.65
C THR A 426 2.45 -20.14 3.69
N SER A 427 3.70 -20.35 3.28
CA SER A 427 4.12 -21.43 2.37
C SER A 427 5.19 -22.38 2.94
N LEU A 428 5.58 -22.26 4.22
CA LEU A 428 6.55 -23.21 4.78
C LEU A 428 5.91 -24.58 4.98
N THR A 429 6.51 -25.59 4.37
CA THR A 429 6.23 -26.98 4.72
C THR A 429 7.13 -27.41 5.87
N GLY A 430 7.12 -28.71 6.18
CA GLY A 430 7.93 -29.21 7.27
C GLY A 430 9.43 -29.00 7.12
N SER A 431 9.97 -29.16 5.92
CA SER A 431 11.41 -28.99 5.65
C SER A 431 11.86 -27.55 5.83
N GLY A 432 11.06 -26.57 5.40
CA GLY A 432 11.38 -25.16 5.61
C GLY A 432 11.35 -24.76 7.09
N LEU A 433 10.42 -25.30 7.88
CA LEU A 433 10.41 -25.09 9.34
C LEU A 433 11.61 -25.75 10.02
N ASP A 434 12.06 -26.91 9.55
CA ASP A 434 13.27 -27.56 10.07
C ASP A 434 14.54 -26.76 9.74
N ALA A 435 14.60 -26.11 8.56
CA ALA A 435 15.66 -25.16 8.23
C ALA A 435 15.61 -23.92 9.14
N MET A 436 14.43 -23.35 9.37
CA MET A 436 14.28 -22.22 10.31
C MET A 436 14.63 -22.59 11.75
N ASN A 437 14.36 -23.82 12.19
CA ASN A 437 14.84 -24.31 13.48
C ASN A 437 16.37 -24.18 13.58
N ARG A 438 17.10 -24.64 12.55
CA ARG A 438 18.57 -24.58 12.53
C ARG A 438 19.09 -23.14 12.44
N VAL A 439 18.43 -22.28 11.65
CA VAL A 439 18.71 -20.83 11.63
C VAL A 439 18.62 -20.25 13.03
N ILE A 440 17.52 -20.49 13.75
CA ILE A 440 17.31 -19.92 15.09
C ILE A 440 18.30 -20.52 16.11
N ASP A 441 18.60 -21.82 16.03
CA ASP A 441 19.62 -22.46 16.87
C ASP A 441 21.01 -21.81 16.71
N GLN A 442 21.36 -21.47 15.47
CA GLN A 442 22.63 -20.81 15.16
C GLN A 442 22.62 -19.32 15.54
N SER A 443 21.43 -18.72 15.69
CA SER A 443 21.22 -17.30 16.03
C SER A 443 21.19 -17.10 17.54
N GLN A 444 22.36 -17.15 18.19
CA GLN A 444 22.44 -16.99 19.65
C GLN A 444 21.98 -15.62 20.14
N GLY A 445 22.05 -14.59 19.30
CA GLY A 445 21.59 -13.23 19.59
C GLY A 445 20.10 -12.99 19.35
N LEU A 446 19.31 -13.99 18.92
CA LEU A 446 17.91 -13.77 18.55
C LEU A 446 17.05 -13.44 19.78
N THR A 447 16.60 -12.20 19.86
CA THR A 447 15.76 -11.67 20.96
C THR A 447 14.35 -11.32 20.51
N TYR A 448 14.13 -11.01 19.23
CA TYR A 448 12.81 -10.76 18.65
C TYR A 448 12.40 -11.89 17.70
N LEU A 449 11.18 -12.41 17.87
CA LEU A 449 10.56 -13.36 16.95
C LEU A 449 9.12 -12.95 16.61
N ARG A 450 8.80 -12.82 15.32
CA ARG A 450 7.42 -12.78 14.83
C ARG A 450 7.07 -14.04 14.06
N LEU A 451 5.94 -14.65 14.43
CA LEU A 451 5.39 -15.84 13.77
C LEU A 451 3.98 -15.55 13.25
N CYS A 452 3.77 -15.69 11.94
CA CYS A 452 2.43 -15.75 11.38
C CYS A 452 1.89 -17.18 11.33
N LEU A 453 0.69 -17.38 11.83
CA LEU A 453 0.08 -18.68 12.06
C LEU A 453 -1.21 -18.81 11.25
N GLU A 454 -1.12 -18.59 9.94
CA GLU A 454 -2.29 -18.68 9.06
C GLU A 454 -2.69 -20.12 8.70
N ASN A 455 -1.75 -21.09 8.80
CA ASN A 455 -1.98 -22.48 8.40
C ASN A 455 -2.03 -23.44 9.60
N LEU A 456 -3.09 -24.27 9.66
CA LEU A 456 -3.28 -25.27 10.72
C LEU A 456 -2.15 -26.28 10.87
N SER A 457 -1.49 -26.61 9.77
CA SER A 457 -0.38 -27.58 9.75
C SER A 457 0.92 -27.05 10.36
N THR A 458 1.06 -25.72 10.50
CA THR A 458 2.28 -25.10 11.03
C THR A 458 2.22 -24.85 12.55
N TYR A 459 1.07 -25.03 13.19
CA TYR A 459 0.90 -24.72 14.62
C TYR A 459 1.77 -25.59 15.55
N ASP A 460 1.77 -26.91 15.40
CA ASP A 460 2.55 -27.80 16.30
C ASP A 460 4.05 -27.49 16.22
N LYS A 461 4.50 -27.06 15.04
CA LYS A 461 5.87 -26.64 14.81
C LYS A 461 6.15 -25.26 15.40
N ALA A 462 5.26 -24.29 15.23
CA ALA A 462 5.35 -23.01 15.93
C ALA A 462 5.38 -23.19 17.46
N LEU A 463 4.58 -24.11 18.01
CA LEU A 463 4.61 -24.48 19.43
C LEU A 463 5.97 -25.05 19.83
N SER A 464 6.57 -25.91 18.99
CA SER A 464 7.92 -26.45 19.24
C SER A 464 8.99 -25.36 19.24
N LEU A 465 8.90 -24.39 18.32
CA LEU A 465 9.78 -23.22 18.25
C LEU A 465 9.69 -22.39 19.53
N LEU A 466 8.46 -22.03 19.94
CA LEU A 466 8.24 -21.25 21.16
C LEU A 466 8.76 -21.98 22.40
N LYS A 467 8.47 -23.28 22.55
CA LYS A 467 8.97 -24.08 23.69
C LYS A 467 10.49 -24.10 23.75
N ARG A 468 11.15 -24.19 22.60
CA ARG A 468 12.61 -24.30 22.50
C ARG A 468 13.33 -22.98 22.76
N TYR A 469 12.75 -21.85 22.35
CA TYR A 469 13.44 -20.55 22.35
C TYR A 469 12.90 -19.53 23.36
N LYS A 470 11.88 -19.88 24.17
CA LYS A 470 11.29 -19.00 25.20
C LYS A 470 12.28 -18.31 26.15
N ASP A 471 13.44 -18.93 26.43
CA ASP A 471 14.40 -18.41 27.42
C ASP A 471 15.29 -17.27 26.90
N ARG A 472 15.22 -16.94 25.59
CA ARG A 472 16.01 -15.85 24.97
C ARG A 472 15.17 -14.75 24.33
N LEU A 473 13.87 -14.98 24.14
CA LEU A 473 13.01 -14.03 23.45
C LEU A 473 12.59 -12.89 24.38
N THR A 474 13.08 -11.69 24.11
CA THR A 474 12.64 -10.46 24.79
C THR A 474 11.39 -9.87 24.15
N SER A 475 11.16 -10.16 22.85
CA SER A 475 9.99 -9.71 22.12
C SER A 475 9.40 -10.83 21.27
N LEU A 476 8.09 -11.06 21.43
CA LEU A 476 7.35 -12.09 20.70
C LEU A 476 6.09 -11.50 20.08
N ARG A 477 5.94 -11.65 18.77
CA ARG A 477 4.73 -11.28 18.05
C ARG A 477 4.11 -12.49 17.36
N LEU A 478 2.84 -12.75 17.66
CA LEU A 478 2.06 -13.82 17.05
C LEU A 478 0.98 -13.20 16.18
N THR A 479 0.95 -13.57 14.90
CA THR A 479 -0.08 -13.10 13.97
C THR A 479 -0.81 -14.29 13.36
N GLY A 480 -2.03 -14.12 12.87
CA GLY A 480 -2.69 -15.20 12.11
C GLY A 480 -4.20 -15.03 11.95
N VAL A 481 -4.77 -15.88 11.11
CA VAL A 481 -6.23 -16.05 10.99
C VAL A 481 -6.74 -17.09 12.00
N ASN A 482 -8.05 -17.16 12.21
CA ASN A 482 -8.69 -18.22 13.02
C ASN A 482 -8.12 -18.36 14.44
N LEU A 483 -7.96 -17.24 15.15
CA LEU A 483 -7.48 -17.17 16.54
C LEU A 483 -8.09 -18.22 17.46
N GLU A 484 -9.38 -18.50 17.28
CA GLU A 484 -10.14 -19.52 18.02
C GLU A 484 -9.46 -20.91 18.00
N THR A 485 -8.76 -21.25 16.92
CA THR A 485 -8.17 -22.58 16.74
C THR A 485 -6.81 -22.75 17.41
N TRP A 486 -6.00 -21.69 17.44
CA TRP A 486 -4.59 -21.79 17.83
C TRP A 486 -4.26 -21.07 19.10
N LEU A 487 -4.97 -19.99 19.43
CA LEU A 487 -4.70 -19.20 20.62
C LEU A 487 -4.85 -20.03 21.91
N PRO A 488 -5.85 -20.92 22.06
CA PRO A 488 -5.93 -21.80 23.23
C PRO A 488 -4.72 -22.73 23.36
N LYS A 489 -4.23 -23.29 22.24
CA LYS A 489 -3.09 -24.21 22.22
C LYS A 489 -1.77 -23.50 22.56
N ILE A 490 -1.59 -22.29 22.04
CA ILE A 490 -0.45 -21.44 22.39
C ILE A 490 -0.53 -21.04 23.86
N SER A 491 -1.73 -20.72 24.37
CA SER A 491 -1.95 -20.40 25.78
C SER A 491 -1.43 -21.50 26.71
N ASP A 492 -1.59 -22.77 26.32
CA ASP A 492 -1.05 -23.90 27.09
C ASP A 492 0.48 -23.94 27.14
N VAL A 493 1.19 -23.38 26.16
CA VAL A 493 2.66 -23.23 26.22
C VAL A 493 3.06 -22.17 27.24
N PHE A 494 2.32 -21.07 27.32
CA PHE A 494 2.57 -20.03 28.31
C PHE A 494 2.22 -20.50 29.74
N LYS A 495 1.14 -21.25 29.91
CA LYS A 495 0.77 -21.79 31.23
C LYS A 495 1.83 -22.74 31.79
N ASN A 496 2.41 -23.56 30.93
CA ASN A 496 3.36 -24.60 31.31
C ASN A 496 4.83 -24.17 31.16
N GLY A 497 5.09 -23.00 30.59
CA GLY A 497 6.42 -22.56 30.21
C GLY A 497 6.72 -21.15 30.69
N GLU A 498 7.82 -20.99 31.43
CA GLU A 498 8.39 -19.69 31.73
C GLU A 498 9.02 -19.09 30.46
N PHE A 499 8.74 -17.82 30.19
CA PHE A 499 9.40 -16.97 29.17
C PHE A 499 10.27 -15.93 29.90
N PRO A 500 11.30 -16.36 30.63
CA PRO A 500 11.91 -15.62 31.73
C PRO A 500 12.47 -14.24 31.38
N VAL A 501 12.63 -13.91 30.10
CA VAL A 501 13.19 -12.64 29.60
C VAL A 501 12.23 -11.86 28.69
N LEU A 502 10.98 -12.31 28.53
CA LEU A 502 10.01 -11.68 27.63
C LEU A 502 9.49 -10.37 28.20
N GLU A 503 9.79 -9.27 27.52
CA GLU A 503 9.37 -7.91 27.89
C GLU A 503 8.25 -7.38 26.97
N GLU A 504 8.18 -7.85 25.73
CA GLU A 504 7.19 -7.41 24.75
C GLU A 504 6.39 -8.59 24.19
N PHE A 505 5.07 -8.46 24.21
CA PHE A 505 4.18 -9.48 23.68
C PHE A 505 3.06 -8.89 22.82
N PHE A 506 3.00 -9.33 21.56
CA PHE A 506 2.00 -8.90 20.59
C PHE A 506 1.20 -10.08 20.06
N VAL A 507 -0.12 -9.93 19.99
CA VAL A 507 -1.03 -10.87 19.32
C VAL A 507 -1.90 -10.10 18.34
N GLU A 508 -1.78 -10.39 17.06
CA GLU A 508 -2.52 -9.73 15.98
C GLU A 508 -3.39 -10.73 15.21
N GLY A 509 -4.70 -10.49 15.17
CA GLY A 509 -5.63 -11.31 14.41
C GLY A 509 -6.08 -10.63 13.13
N SER A 510 -5.77 -11.19 11.97
CA SER A 510 -6.47 -10.79 10.74
C SER A 510 -7.86 -11.44 10.74
N GLN A 511 -8.87 -10.69 11.17
CA GLN A 511 -10.23 -11.06 10.81
C GLN A 511 -10.35 -10.78 9.32
N THR A 512 -10.07 -11.78 8.47
CA THR A 512 -10.58 -11.79 7.10
C THR A 512 -12.07 -11.58 7.25
N SER A 513 -12.52 -10.37 6.93
CA SER A 513 -13.86 -9.84 7.14
C SER A 513 -14.86 -10.97 7.34
N ARG A 514 -15.38 -11.14 8.58
CA ARG A 514 -16.69 -11.74 8.74
C ARG A 514 -17.57 -10.96 7.78
N SER A 515 -17.86 -11.56 6.63
CA SER A 515 -18.61 -11.00 5.52
C SER A 515 -19.73 -10.14 6.08
N ASN A 516 -19.78 -8.85 5.72
CA ASN A 516 -20.83 -7.83 5.88
C ASN A 516 -22.23 -8.26 6.40
N ASN A 517 -22.31 -9.00 7.49
CA ASN A 517 -23.56 -9.51 8.06
C ASN A 517 -23.92 -8.62 9.23
N SER A 518 -24.44 -7.44 8.89
CA SER A 518 -25.28 -6.62 9.75
C SER A 518 -26.63 -7.28 10.08
N GLN A 519 -26.79 -8.60 9.91
CA GLN A 519 -28.03 -9.34 10.19
C GLN A 519 -28.01 -10.19 11.46
N TYR A 520 -26.92 -10.23 12.23
CA TYR A 520 -26.89 -11.05 13.45
C TYR A 520 -27.34 -10.35 14.75
N TYR A 521 -27.80 -9.10 14.66
CA TYR A 521 -28.48 -8.42 15.77
C TYR A 521 -29.82 -7.83 15.29
N GLY A 522 -30.86 -8.68 15.30
CA GLY A 522 -32.26 -8.25 15.24
C GLY A 522 -33.09 -8.90 14.14
N GLY A 523 -33.88 -9.92 14.50
CA GLY A 523 -34.98 -10.42 13.67
C GLY A 523 -35.08 -11.95 13.62
N GLN A 524 -35.95 -12.53 14.45
CA GLN A 524 -36.46 -13.88 14.19
C GLN A 524 -37.27 -13.87 12.89
N GLN A 525 -36.74 -14.45 11.81
CA GLN A 525 -37.57 -15.00 10.75
C GLN A 525 -37.02 -16.35 10.30
N TYR A 526 -37.92 -17.33 10.35
CA TYR A 526 -37.73 -18.71 9.91
C TYR A 526 -37.38 -18.78 8.43
N TYR A 527 -36.22 -19.33 8.10
CA TYR A 527 -36.03 -20.09 6.86
C TYR A 527 -35.29 -21.39 7.19
N GLY A 528 -35.88 -22.50 6.77
CA GLY A 528 -35.45 -23.84 7.12
C GLY A 528 -34.28 -24.35 6.27
N GLY A 529 -33.56 -25.32 6.84
CA GLY A 529 -33.03 -26.41 6.02
C GLY A 529 -31.52 -26.63 5.96
N GLN A 530 -30.73 -26.40 7.00
CA GLN A 530 -29.55 -27.25 7.29
C GLN A 530 -29.06 -27.03 8.73
N LYS A 531 -29.25 -28.05 9.59
CA LYS A 531 -28.74 -28.07 10.96
C LYS A 531 -27.23 -28.37 10.93
N CYS A 532 -26.39 -27.37 11.15
CA CYS A 532 -25.05 -27.60 11.69
C CYS A 532 -25.20 -27.99 13.17
N ASN A 533 -25.29 -29.29 13.44
CA ASN A 533 -25.24 -29.85 14.80
C ASN A 533 -23.79 -29.92 15.32
N SER A 534 -23.17 -28.77 15.56
CA SER A 534 -22.00 -28.72 16.43
C SER A 534 -22.25 -27.70 17.53
N GLY A 535 -22.67 -28.17 18.70
CA GLY A 535 -22.78 -27.38 19.92
C GLY A 535 -21.41 -26.92 20.46
N GLN A 536 -20.53 -26.43 19.59
CA GLN A 536 -19.27 -25.82 20.00
C GLN A 536 -19.60 -24.46 20.61
N GLN A 537 -19.32 -24.34 21.91
CA GLN A 537 -19.40 -23.06 22.60
C GLN A 537 -18.53 -22.01 21.88
N PRO A 538 -18.95 -20.73 21.84
CA PRO A 538 -18.14 -19.67 21.28
C PRO A 538 -16.76 -19.69 21.93
N VAL A 539 -15.72 -19.82 21.11
CA VAL A 539 -14.36 -19.98 21.60
C VAL A 539 -13.92 -18.69 22.29
N GLN A 540 -13.48 -18.83 23.55
CA GLN A 540 -13.10 -17.72 24.43
C GLN A 540 -11.70 -17.21 24.07
N ILE A 541 -11.58 -16.46 22.96
CA ILE A 541 -10.31 -15.86 22.50
C ILE A 541 -9.70 -15.02 23.61
N GLY A 542 -10.46 -14.10 24.21
CA GLY A 542 -9.86 -13.18 25.17
C GLY A 542 -9.58 -13.84 26.51
N TYR A 543 -10.29 -14.92 26.89
CA TYR A 543 -9.88 -15.76 28.02
C TYR A 543 -8.51 -16.42 27.78
N SER A 544 -8.29 -16.95 26.57
CA SER A 544 -7.00 -17.55 26.21
C SER A 544 -5.86 -16.53 26.25
N LEU A 545 -6.11 -15.30 25.77
CA LEU A 545 -5.16 -14.18 25.88
C LEU A 545 -4.91 -13.78 27.33
N ALA A 546 -5.96 -13.63 28.14
CA ALA A 546 -5.84 -13.31 29.55
C ALA A 546 -5.01 -14.37 30.30
N GLN A 547 -5.18 -15.65 29.96
CA GLN A 547 -4.36 -16.73 30.50
C GLN A 547 -2.88 -16.60 30.12
N MET A 548 -2.57 -16.23 28.87
CA MET A 548 -1.18 -15.98 28.44
C MET A 548 -0.59 -14.80 29.19
N VAL A 549 -1.27 -13.65 29.19
CA VAL A 549 -0.79 -12.45 29.88
C VAL A 549 -0.57 -12.73 31.36
N ASN A 550 -1.52 -13.39 32.05
CA ASN A 550 -1.36 -13.75 33.46
C ASN A 550 -0.19 -14.72 33.70
N ALA A 551 0.03 -15.68 32.79
CA ALA A 551 1.17 -16.59 32.89
C ALA A 551 2.50 -15.86 32.69
N ILE A 552 2.56 -14.86 31.81
CA ILE A 552 3.77 -14.06 31.60
C ILE A 552 3.99 -13.07 32.75
N SER A 553 2.95 -12.38 33.23
CA SER A 553 3.02 -11.42 34.34
C SER A 553 3.50 -12.04 35.67
N ARG A 554 3.46 -13.36 35.82
CA ARG A 554 4.00 -14.08 37.00
C ARG A 554 5.51 -14.35 36.91
N GLN A 555 6.13 -14.03 35.79
CA GLN A 555 7.54 -14.32 35.55
C GLN A 555 8.44 -13.27 36.20
N LYS A 556 9.73 -13.57 36.29
CA LYS A 556 10.71 -12.67 36.93
C LYS A 556 10.89 -11.35 36.18
N THR A 557 10.76 -11.39 34.85
CA THR A 557 10.89 -10.21 34.00
C THR A 557 9.50 -9.64 33.75
N PRO A 558 9.27 -8.36 34.05
CA PRO A 558 7.99 -7.74 33.82
C PRO A 558 7.74 -7.48 32.34
N LEU A 559 6.48 -7.65 31.91
CA LEU A 559 6.04 -7.21 30.60
C LEU A 559 5.94 -5.69 30.55
N LYS A 560 6.72 -5.08 29.67
CA LYS A 560 6.72 -3.64 29.41
C LYS A 560 5.77 -3.27 28.27
N VAL A 561 5.61 -4.14 27.27
CA VAL A 561 4.80 -3.84 26.08
C VAL A 561 3.80 -4.96 25.83
N ILE A 562 2.52 -4.60 25.71
CA ILE A 562 1.47 -5.54 25.31
C ILE A 562 0.73 -4.96 24.11
N GLY A 563 0.65 -5.72 23.02
CA GLY A 563 -0.23 -5.42 21.90
C GLY A 563 -1.27 -6.52 21.68
N ALA A 564 -2.54 -6.13 21.66
CA ALA A 564 -3.65 -7.03 21.39
C ALA A 564 -4.53 -6.43 20.29
N ASP A 565 -4.28 -6.85 19.05
CA ASP A 565 -5.13 -6.52 17.91
C ASP A 565 -6.16 -7.64 17.70
N LEU A 566 -7.10 -7.73 18.65
CA LEU A 566 -8.10 -8.79 18.77
C LEU A 566 -9.49 -8.23 19.07
N ASN A 567 -10.54 -9.02 18.80
CA ASN A 567 -11.93 -8.71 19.14
C ASN A 567 -12.45 -9.61 20.28
N PRO A 568 -11.99 -9.43 21.53
CA PRO A 568 -12.51 -10.22 22.64
C PRO A 568 -13.97 -9.84 22.94
N LEU A 569 -14.77 -10.84 23.30
CA LEU A 569 -16.11 -10.57 23.83
C LEU A 569 -16.01 -9.70 25.11
N PRO A 570 -17.04 -8.92 25.46
CA PRO A 570 -17.00 -8.04 26.64
C PRO A 570 -16.57 -8.74 27.95
N GLN A 571 -17.03 -9.98 28.17
CA GLN A 571 -16.64 -10.80 29.33
C GLN A 571 -15.14 -11.18 29.35
N ASP A 572 -14.56 -11.39 28.17
CA ASP A 572 -13.16 -11.75 28.02
C ASP A 572 -12.26 -10.51 28.18
N TRP A 573 -12.75 -9.33 27.78
CA TRP A 573 -12.05 -8.06 27.97
C TRP A 573 -11.75 -7.81 29.45
N THR A 574 -12.74 -7.99 30.31
CA THR A 574 -12.55 -7.85 31.76
C THR A 574 -11.45 -8.78 32.26
N SER A 575 -11.45 -10.04 31.83
CA SER A 575 -10.41 -11.01 32.20
C SER A 575 -9.02 -10.57 31.75
N LEU A 576 -8.90 -10.02 30.53
CA LEU A 576 -7.66 -9.46 30.00
C LEU A 576 -7.17 -8.27 30.84
N MET A 577 -8.04 -7.31 31.15
CA MET A 577 -7.68 -6.13 31.95
C MET A 577 -7.22 -6.50 33.37
N TYR A 578 -7.76 -7.58 33.95
CA TYR A 578 -7.29 -8.08 35.23
C TYR A 578 -5.95 -8.83 35.14
N ALA A 579 -5.66 -9.45 34.00
CA ALA A 579 -4.39 -10.16 33.78
C ALA A 579 -3.20 -9.22 33.55
N ILE A 580 -3.44 -8.02 33.03
CA ILE A 580 -2.42 -7.00 32.79
C ILE A 580 -1.97 -6.40 34.13
N ASP A 581 -0.66 -6.45 34.37
CA ASP A 581 -0.03 -5.75 35.48
C ASP A 581 0.40 -4.34 35.06
N PHE A 582 -0.46 -3.36 35.30
CA PHE A 582 -0.18 -1.96 34.99
C PHE A 582 0.97 -1.37 35.81
N SER A 583 1.43 -2.02 36.89
CA SER A 583 2.54 -1.50 37.70
C SER A 583 3.90 -1.58 37.00
N THR A 584 3.98 -2.33 35.89
CA THR A 584 5.21 -2.51 35.11
C THR A 584 5.04 -2.22 33.62
N LEU A 585 3.80 -2.15 33.13
CA LEU A 585 3.47 -1.89 31.73
C LEU A 585 3.81 -0.46 31.31
N GLU A 586 4.65 -0.31 30.28
CA GLU A 586 5.03 0.95 29.66
C GLU A 586 4.18 1.27 28.42
N GLU A 587 3.80 0.27 27.62
CA GLU A 587 3.04 0.47 26.38
C GLU A 587 1.90 -0.55 26.24
N LEU A 588 0.71 -0.04 25.87
CA LEU A 588 -0.48 -0.85 25.59
C LEU A 588 -1.05 -0.49 24.21
N HIS A 589 -1.06 -1.45 23.29
CA HIS A 589 -1.66 -1.31 21.97
C HIS A 589 -2.94 -2.15 21.86
N LEU A 590 -4.04 -1.54 21.47
CA LEU A 590 -5.36 -2.17 21.38
C LEU A 590 -6.02 -1.84 20.03
N ASN A 591 -6.90 -2.69 19.52
CA ASN A 591 -7.66 -2.38 18.29
C ASN A 591 -8.89 -1.50 18.60
N ALA A 592 -8.84 -0.24 18.18
CA ALA A 592 -9.88 0.78 18.30
C ALA A 592 -11.24 0.39 17.71
N ASN A 593 -11.25 -0.36 16.59
CA ASN A 593 -12.49 -0.68 15.86
C ASN A 593 -13.47 -1.51 16.69
N LEU A 594 -13.01 -2.07 17.80
CA LEU A 594 -13.65 -3.19 18.48
C LEU A 594 -13.91 -2.89 19.96
N ILE A 595 -13.46 -1.73 20.47
CA ILE A 595 -13.62 -1.39 21.88
C ILE A 595 -14.90 -0.58 22.07
N GLN A 596 -15.82 -1.14 22.85
CA GLN A 596 -17.04 -0.46 23.29
C GLN A 596 -16.76 0.51 24.44
N GLN A 597 -17.61 1.51 24.63
CA GLN A 597 -17.45 2.54 25.67
C GLN A 597 -17.32 1.95 27.09
N ASN A 598 -18.06 0.88 27.40
CA ASN A 598 -17.97 0.17 28.68
C ASN A 598 -16.61 -0.53 28.88
N GLN A 599 -15.99 -1.04 27.82
CA GLN A 599 -14.67 -1.67 27.85
C GLN A 599 -13.56 -0.62 28.09
N LEU A 600 -13.68 0.55 27.44
CA LEU A 600 -12.81 1.71 27.70
C LEU A 600 -12.95 2.21 29.14
N LYS A 601 -14.18 2.28 29.66
CA LYS A 601 -14.42 2.64 31.06
C LYS A 601 -13.78 1.63 32.01
N ALA A 602 -13.92 0.32 31.74
CA ALA A 602 -13.29 -0.73 32.54
C ALA A 602 -11.75 -0.63 32.52
N LEU A 603 -11.15 -0.30 31.36
CA LEU A 603 -9.72 -0.02 31.26
C LEU A 603 -9.32 1.19 32.13
N ALA A 604 -10.04 2.30 32.04
CA ALA A 604 -9.78 3.48 32.87
C ALA A 604 -9.95 3.21 34.36
N ASP A 605 -10.99 2.48 34.76
CA ASP A 605 -11.19 2.06 36.16
C ASP A 605 -10.04 1.16 36.64
N ARG A 606 -9.53 0.27 35.78
CA ARG A 606 -8.40 -0.60 36.12
C ARG A 606 -7.10 0.17 36.28
N ILE A 607 -6.81 1.10 35.36
CA ILE A 607 -5.67 2.02 35.48
C ILE A 607 -5.79 2.84 36.76
N ALA A 608 -6.98 3.37 37.06
CA ALA A 608 -7.20 4.23 38.22
C ALA A 608 -7.09 3.53 39.58
N THR A 609 -7.37 2.22 39.61
CA THR A 609 -7.29 1.38 40.82
C THR A 609 -5.91 0.78 41.06
N SER A 610 -4.91 1.05 40.21
CA SER A 610 -3.54 0.64 40.46
C SER A 610 -2.98 1.31 41.72
N SER A 611 -2.25 0.54 42.53
CA SER A 611 -1.60 1.01 43.76
C SER A 611 -0.35 1.84 43.51
N VAL A 612 0.23 1.77 42.30
CA VAL A 612 1.44 2.48 41.91
C VAL A 612 1.09 3.80 41.24
N SER A 613 1.68 4.91 41.72
CA SER A 613 1.50 6.26 41.18
C SER A 613 2.82 7.04 41.21
N PRO A 614 3.27 7.64 40.09
CA PRO A 614 2.67 7.52 38.76
C PRO A 614 2.84 6.10 38.21
N LEU A 615 1.84 5.62 37.46
CA LEU A 615 1.97 4.38 36.68
C LEU A 615 3.14 4.50 35.69
N PRO A 616 3.89 3.45 35.33
CA PRO A 616 4.93 3.53 34.31
C PRO A 616 4.42 3.70 32.88
N LEU A 617 3.10 3.60 32.64
CA LEU A 617 2.48 3.67 31.32
C LEU A 617 2.82 4.98 30.58
N LYS A 618 3.53 4.85 29.45
CA LYS A 618 3.98 5.94 28.57
C LYS A 618 3.15 6.03 27.30
N VAL A 619 2.67 4.91 26.77
CA VAL A 619 1.94 4.85 25.49
C VAL A 619 0.66 4.04 25.63
N LEU A 620 -0.45 4.62 25.17
CA LEU A 620 -1.73 3.94 24.98
C LEU A 620 -2.18 4.15 23.52
N ASP A 621 -2.03 3.14 22.68
CA ASP A 621 -2.26 3.23 21.24
C ASP A 621 -3.49 2.43 20.80
N PHE A 622 -4.45 3.12 20.21
CA PHE A 622 -5.67 2.55 19.64
C PHE A 622 -5.56 2.44 18.12
N LYS A 623 -5.29 1.23 17.61
CA LYS A 623 -5.21 0.95 16.16
C LYS A 623 -6.60 0.73 15.57
N GLY A 624 -7.05 1.52 14.61
CA GLY A 624 -8.35 1.38 13.94
C GLY A 624 -9.09 2.70 13.77
N ASP A 625 -10.36 2.68 13.39
CA ASP A 625 -11.15 3.87 13.09
C ASP A 625 -11.24 4.83 14.29
N LYS A 626 -10.79 6.07 14.05
CA LYS A 626 -10.81 7.16 15.02
C LYS A 626 -12.22 7.49 15.50
N SER A 627 -13.26 7.23 14.69
CA SER A 627 -14.64 7.56 15.06
C SER A 627 -15.08 6.85 16.34
N GLN A 628 -14.62 5.60 16.57
CA GLN A 628 -14.96 4.81 17.75
C GLN A 628 -14.27 5.35 19.01
N VAL A 629 -12.99 5.74 18.90
CA VAL A 629 -12.23 6.32 20.02
C VAL A 629 -12.73 7.73 20.34
N ARG A 630 -13.10 8.54 19.34
CA ARG A 630 -13.69 9.87 19.55
C ARG A 630 -15.03 9.84 20.26
N ASN A 631 -15.80 8.76 20.09
CA ASN A 631 -17.05 8.56 20.81
C ASN A 631 -16.82 8.11 22.26
N ALA A 632 -15.61 7.71 22.63
CA ALA A 632 -15.24 7.59 24.03
C ALA A 632 -15.40 8.95 24.69
N THR A 633 -16.07 9.01 25.84
CA THR A 633 -16.26 10.27 26.54
C THR A 633 -14.89 10.83 26.94
N HIS A 634 -14.62 12.11 26.65
CA HIS A 634 -13.42 12.84 27.15
C HIS A 634 -13.14 12.53 28.62
N GLU A 635 -14.19 12.31 29.42
CA GLU A 635 -14.12 11.85 30.81
C GLU A 635 -13.27 10.58 31.01
N VAL A 636 -13.39 9.57 30.15
CA VAL A 636 -12.62 8.31 30.27
C VAL A 636 -11.14 8.56 30.01
N LEU A 637 -10.80 9.33 28.99
CA LEU A 637 -9.41 9.66 28.65
C LEU A 637 -8.79 10.56 29.74
N ALA A 638 -9.53 11.55 30.23
CA ALA A 638 -9.10 12.41 31.33
C ALA A 638 -8.80 11.61 32.60
N ARG A 639 -9.62 10.61 32.94
CA ARG A 639 -9.37 9.72 34.08
C ARG A 639 -8.12 8.86 33.92
N ILE A 640 -7.78 8.44 32.70
CA ILE A 640 -6.51 7.73 32.42
C ILE A 640 -5.33 8.68 32.63
N GLN A 641 -5.40 9.88 32.07
CA GLN A 641 -4.35 10.90 32.19
C GLN A 641 -4.16 11.40 33.63
N GLU A 642 -5.21 11.48 34.44
CA GLU A 642 -5.10 11.84 35.85
C GLU A 642 -4.17 10.88 36.62
N LYS A 643 -4.18 9.59 36.23
CA LYS A 643 -3.44 8.52 36.91
C LYS A 643 -2.09 8.18 36.25
N ALA A 644 -1.97 8.46 34.97
CA ALA A 644 -0.76 8.33 34.18
C ALA A 644 -0.52 9.64 33.40
N PRO A 645 -0.12 10.73 34.05
CA PRO A 645 -0.04 12.05 33.41
C PRO A 645 0.96 12.14 32.25
N GLN A 646 1.91 11.20 32.17
CA GLN A 646 2.85 11.10 31.06
C GLN A 646 2.36 10.23 29.89
N VAL A 647 1.19 9.58 30.01
CA VAL A 647 0.70 8.69 28.97
C VAL A 647 0.33 9.49 27.73
N LYS A 648 0.96 9.13 26.61
CA LYS A 648 0.59 9.62 25.29
C LYS A 648 -0.45 8.68 24.70
N ILE A 649 -1.63 9.22 24.42
CA ILE A 649 -2.72 8.45 23.82
C ILE A 649 -2.65 8.64 22.30
N TYR A 650 -2.55 7.55 21.56
CA TYR A 650 -2.52 7.56 20.11
C TYR A 650 -3.76 6.88 19.53
N CYS A 651 -4.18 7.32 18.35
CA CYS A 651 -5.08 6.56 17.50
C CYS A 651 -4.58 6.57 16.05
N ASN A 652 -4.26 5.39 15.52
CA ASN A 652 -3.56 5.21 14.24
C ASN A 652 -2.27 6.04 14.14
N ASN A 653 -1.39 5.93 15.14
CA ASN A 653 -0.12 6.66 15.20
C ASN A 653 -0.27 8.20 15.23
N GLN A 654 -1.47 8.73 15.47
CA GLN A 654 -1.68 10.17 15.69
C GLN A 654 -1.98 10.42 17.16
N ALA A 655 -1.25 11.35 17.78
CA ALA A 655 -1.51 11.75 19.15
C ALA A 655 -2.92 12.35 19.26
N LEU A 656 -3.68 11.89 20.25
CA LEU A 656 -4.93 12.52 20.67
C LEU A 656 -4.58 13.52 21.77
N ASP A 657 -4.74 14.81 21.46
CA ASP A 657 -4.75 15.83 22.51
C ASP A 657 -6.06 15.69 23.29
N ALA A 658 -6.00 15.76 24.63
CA ALA A 658 -7.18 15.65 25.48
C ALA A 658 -8.25 16.73 25.18
N ASP A 659 -7.82 17.83 24.56
CA ASP A 659 -8.63 18.99 24.19
C ASP A 659 -9.26 18.88 22.78
N GLN A 660 -8.98 17.81 22.01
CA GLN A 660 -9.50 17.56 20.65
C GLN A 660 -10.40 16.32 20.60
#